data_AF-A0A1Y1ZC36-F1
#
_entry.id   AF-A0A1Y1ZC36-F1
#
_cell.length_a   1.000
_cell.length_b   1.000
_cell.length_c   1.000
_cell.angle_alpha   90.00
_cell.angle_beta   90.00
_cell.angle_gamma   90.00
#
_symmetry.space_group_name_H-M   'P 1'
#
loop_
_entity.id
_entity.type
_entity.pdbx_description
1 polymer ?
#
loop_
_entity_poly.entity_id
_entity_poly.type
_entity_poly.pdbx_seq_one_letter_code
_entity_poly.pdbx_strand_id
1 'polypeptide(L)'
;MVHVSRGALVALAVFFTHISGGHAQAGQTFDVRKMPETNEQLGQPEPRNLPVSTGSSSTTTESSKRQDDNTARPYLLSTVDGVSMDDFKNFQGQPPLAGKEGDVISFPNIPWISCQYINLTSADADEVRKNPIIAFIEPITEDDGAALVLPRTNQGTEKLGKRALPQSLNQRDESQSHLGLLAARNQKNDPTKLPNYVFEPSLGKGQTIYVIDTGYRKTHQEFDTSEREVREFFVGNRFALDPILPPIPDDLKAPEDMTDIDGHGTMTASIAAGYTYGVASLANLVVVKFRAAARNPFNPDNPNFLPRGVMDSALDQAFGFIFSDVVDQRQKNPDPNRRFVINLSYGWITTDHPGKVAIMQRVIAQCKRLDITLVVAAGNDGRFRTLDALTPQGLGGQGNSMITVGGVDKEGKYYIQTVNSNGHGGEVNLYAGAVDVTAAAHNQNDDSSGTFTGTSAAAPAIAGLAAYFFGIPELNGNWHDGTVPDDIKAFMITNSEVRNDNPFHDGDDFPVSPKPDPASLKVPYNLALNQLCDLQAATKRSIFSKRALDPFKSVPGRPIVENGAVTNNDAKNEVCDVHNSGGVPPTPTSTQAPPDPTPTPEPTQAPPPPPPPPPHTASCKVLEQGLGAGKWEVDGSGWGDEASLRAAFGDDTFTFSGGDPFTCTFVSEKSVGDIEKAVRDLSGVSDVTCSS
;
A
#
# COMPACT_ATOMS: atom_id res chain seq x y z
N MET A 1 -45.29 11.14 -36.21
CA MET A 1 -44.69 12.32 -35.54
C MET A 1 -44.83 12.13 -34.04
N VAL A 2 -43.72 11.93 -33.34
CA VAL A 2 -43.53 12.27 -31.91
C VAL A 2 -42.08 12.74 -31.82
N HIS A 3 -41.79 13.81 -31.08
CA HIS A 3 -40.44 14.37 -31.00
C HIS A 3 -39.53 13.53 -30.09
N VAL A 4 -38.30 13.28 -30.56
CA VAL A 4 -37.21 12.75 -29.74
C VAL A 4 -36.36 13.93 -29.25
N SER A 5 -36.32 14.12 -27.93
CA SER A 5 -35.45 15.09 -27.26
C SER A 5 -34.07 14.46 -27.02
N ARG A 6 -32.99 15.22 -27.26
CA ARG A 6 -31.62 14.73 -27.10
C ARG A 6 -31.21 14.67 -25.63
N GLY A 7 -30.87 13.47 -25.13
CA GLY A 7 -30.02 13.31 -23.94
C GLY A 7 -28.55 13.55 -24.29
N ALA A 8 -27.73 13.96 -23.32
CA ALA A 8 -26.31 14.23 -23.53
C ALA A 8 -25.50 12.93 -23.63
N LEU A 9 -24.50 12.90 -24.52
CA LEU A 9 -23.45 11.90 -24.50
C LEU A 9 -22.44 12.25 -23.41
N VAL A 10 -22.11 11.27 -22.55
CA VAL A 10 -20.80 11.19 -21.90
C VAL A 10 -20.04 10.06 -22.59
N ALA A 11 -18.82 10.33 -23.05
CA ALA A 11 -18.09 9.41 -23.92
C ALA A 11 -17.42 8.28 -23.13
N LEU A 12 -17.92 7.05 -23.27
CA LEU A 12 -17.32 5.85 -22.69
C LEU A 12 -16.12 5.40 -23.53
N ALA A 13 -14.91 5.84 -23.17
CA ALA A 13 -13.67 5.54 -23.88
C ALA A 13 -13.10 4.15 -23.53
N VAL A 14 -13.77 3.08 -23.96
CA VAL A 14 -13.25 1.71 -23.85
C VAL A 14 -12.18 1.48 -24.91
N PHE A 15 -10.91 1.39 -24.51
CA PHE A 15 -9.80 1.07 -25.40
C PHE A 15 -9.77 -0.43 -25.75
N PHE A 16 -10.47 -0.82 -26.81
CA PHE A 16 -10.27 -2.12 -27.46
C PHE A 16 -9.08 -2.07 -28.44
N THR A 17 -7.92 -2.54 -28.00
CA THR A 17 -6.77 -2.83 -28.89
C THR A 17 -7.01 -4.14 -29.66
N HIS A 18 -7.77 -4.06 -30.76
CA HIS A 18 -7.85 -5.16 -31.73
C HIS A 18 -6.52 -5.33 -32.47
N ILE A 19 -5.79 -6.40 -32.17
CA ILE A 19 -4.63 -6.85 -32.95
C ILE A 19 -5.13 -7.65 -34.16
N SER A 20 -5.02 -7.09 -35.36
CA SER A 20 -5.35 -7.78 -36.62
C SER A 20 -4.09 -8.23 -37.37
N GLY A 21 -3.67 -9.48 -37.12
CA GLY A 21 -2.69 -10.15 -37.97
C GLY A 21 -3.31 -10.54 -39.32
N GLY A 22 -2.87 -9.91 -40.42
CA GLY A 22 -3.43 -10.16 -41.75
C GLY A 22 -2.66 -11.20 -42.59
N HIS A 23 -3.38 -11.92 -43.46
CA HIS A 23 -2.82 -12.57 -44.65
C HIS A 23 -3.91 -12.86 -45.71
N ALA A 24 -3.73 -12.31 -46.93
CA ALA A 24 -4.44 -12.65 -48.19
C ALA A 24 -5.98 -12.47 -48.24
N GLN A 25 -6.65 -12.17 -49.37
CA GLN A 25 -6.17 -11.88 -50.74
C GLN A 25 -7.18 -10.99 -51.53
N ALA A 26 -6.69 -10.33 -52.58
CA ALA A 26 -7.42 -9.94 -53.81
C ALA A 26 -8.71 -9.05 -53.73
N GLY A 27 -8.52 -7.74 -53.92
CA GLY A 27 -8.95 -7.09 -55.17
C GLY A 27 -10.32 -6.37 -55.25
N GLN A 28 -10.30 -5.04 -55.17
CA GLN A 28 -10.70 -4.11 -56.25
C GLN A 28 -10.29 -2.66 -55.92
N THR A 29 -10.21 -1.79 -56.94
CA THR A 29 -9.62 -0.43 -56.88
C THR A 29 -10.63 0.68 -57.14
N PHE A 30 -10.60 1.78 -56.37
CA PHE A 30 -10.90 3.17 -56.79
C PHE A 30 -10.42 4.12 -55.66
N ASP A 31 -9.26 4.77 -55.79
CA ASP A 31 -9.01 6.14 -56.29
C ASP A 31 -9.45 7.26 -55.33
N VAL A 32 -8.56 8.23 -55.11
CA VAL A 32 -8.64 9.29 -54.10
C VAL A 32 -8.40 10.65 -54.74
N ARG A 33 -9.41 11.54 -54.72
CA ARG A 33 -9.23 13.00 -54.85
C ARG A 33 -10.52 13.80 -54.62
N LYS A 34 -10.57 14.56 -53.52
CA LYS A 34 -10.83 16.03 -53.46
C LYS A 34 -11.15 16.50 -52.03
N MET A 35 -10.48 17.57 -51.60
CA MET A 35 -11.01 18.53 -50.63
C MET A 35 -11.78 19.64 -51.41
N PRO A 36 -12.49 20.56 -50.73
CA PRO A 36 -11.80 21.75 -50.22
C PRO A 36 -12.27 22.21 -48.82
N GLU A 37 -11.57 23.21 -48.31
CA GLU A 37 -11.86 23.95 -47.08
C GLU A 37 -12.95 25.03 -47.31
N THR A 38 -13.61 25.49 -46.23
CA THR A 38 -14.01 26.90 -46.07
C THR A 38 -13.89 27.30 -44.60
N ASN A 39 -13.66 28.59 -44.36
CA ASN A 39 -13.31 29.18 -43.07
C ASN A 39 -14.18 30.42 -42.85
N GLU A 40 -14.67 30.68 -41.63
CA GLU A 40 -15.36 31.94 -41.30
C GLU A 40 -15.21 32.30 -39.81
N GLN A 41 -15.22 33.60 -39.49
CA GLN A 41 -14.74 34.16 -38.22
C GLN A 41 -15.81 35.01 -37.49
N LEU A 42 -15.40 35.59 -36.34
CA LEU A 42 -16.02 36.68 -35.56
C LEU A 42 -17.07 36.22 -34.52
N GLY A 43 -17.07 36.70 -33.27
CA GLY A 43 -16.14 37.62 -32.58
C GLY A 43 -16.55 37.90 -31.12
N GLN A 44 -15.71 38.58 -30.33
CA GLN A 44 -16.04 39.06 -28.96
C GLN A 44 -16.44 40.55 -28.96
N PRO A 45 -17.17 41.03 -27.92
CA PRO A 45 -16.51 41.86 -26.89
C PRO A 45 -17.09 41.73 -25.44
N GLU A 46 -16.44 42.40 -24.49
CA GLU A 46 -16.80 42.48 -23.04
C GLU A 46 -17.77 43.67 -22.70
N PRO A 47 -17.82 44.27 -21.48
CA PRO A 47 -18.76 43.88 -20.42
C PRO A 47 -19.64 45.06 -19.90
N ARG A 48 -20.50 44.81 -18.89
CA ARG A 48 -21.05 45.88 -18.02
C ARG A 48 -21.59 45.37 -16.67
N ASN A 49 -21.78 46.30 -15.72
CA ASN A 49 -21.79 46.06 -14.27
C ASN A 49 -23.18 45.82 -13.62
N LEU A 50 -23.20 44.94 -12.60
CA LEU A 50 -23.78 45.08 -11.23
C LEU A 50 -25.17 45.76 -11.04
N PRO A 51 -26.04 45.19 -10.16
CA PRO A 51 -25.79 45.24 -8.71
C PRO A 51 -26.02 43.94 -7.92
N VAL A 52 -25.41 43.88 -6.72
CA VAL A 52 -25.66 42.86 -5.70
C VAL A 52 -26.94 43.20 -4.93
N SER A 53 -27.75 42.19 -4.61
CA SER A 53 -28.74 42.24 -3.53
C SER A 53 -28.87 40.87 -2.87
N THR A 54 -28.96 40.85 -1.54
CA THR A 54 -28.96 39.62 -0.73
C THR A 54 -30.38 39.06 -0.58
N GLY A 55 -30.61 37.82 -0.98
CA GLY A 55 -31.88 37.13 -0.77
C GLY A 55 -31.72 35.62 -0.72
N SER A 56 -31.96 35.03 0.46
CA SER A 56 -32.03 33.57 0.62
C SER A 56 -33.35 33.04 0.07
N SER A 57 -33.29 32.15 -0.91
CA SER A 57 -34.44 31.34 -1.33
C SER A 57 -33.97 30.06 -2.00
N SER A 58 -34.19 28.92 -1.35
CA SER A 58 -33.87 27.59 -1.88
C SER A 58 -35.04 27.05 -2.71
N THR A 59 -34.81 26.81 -3.99
CA THR A 59 -35.70 26.01 -4.86
C THR A 59 -34.90 24.95 -5.60
N THR A 60 -34.58 23.87 -4.88
CA THR A 60 -34.06 22.62 -5.44
C THR A 60 -35.14 21.92 -6.25
N THR A 61 -34.90 21.73 -7.55
CA THR A 61 -35.75 20.86 -8.39
C THR A 61 -35.35 19.40 -8.16
N GLU A 62 -35.87 18.78 -7.11
CA GLU A 62 -35.67 17.34 -6.87
C GLU A 62 -36.21 16.51 -8.04
N SER A 63 -35.40 15.56 -8.52
CA SER A 63 -35.84 14.47 -9.42
C SER A 63 -35.26 13.12 -9.02
N SER A 64 -34.85 12.99 -7.75
CA SER A 64 -34.66 11.70 -7.09
C SER A 64 -36.03 11.02 -6.93
N LYS A 65 -36.23 9.88 -7.59
CA LYS A 65 -37.33 8.99 -7.22
C LYS A 65 -37.00 8.35 -5.87
N ARG A 66 -37.52 8.91 -4.78
CA ARG A 66 -37.65 8.15 -3.53
C ARG A 66 -38.47 6.89 -3.85
N GLN A 67 -37.87 5.71 -3.69
CA GLN A 67 -38.62 4.46 -3.64
C GLN A 67 -39.36 4.37 -2.30
N ASP A 68 -40.43 3.58 -2.25
CA ASP A 68 -41.38 3.55 -1.14
C ASP A 68 -40.78 2.83 0.09
N ASP A 69 -40.60 3.58 1.19
CA ASP A 69 -39.99 3.15 2.46
C ASP A 69 -40.69 1.93 3.12
N ASN A 70 -41.93 1.63 2.72
CA ASN A 70 -42.68 0.47 3.21
C ASN A 70 -42.42 -0.83 2.44
N THR A 71 -41.58 -0.83 1.39
CA THR A 71 -41.30 -2.05 0.62
C THR A 71 -40.29 -2.92 1.34
N ALA A 72 -40.67 -4.16 1.69
CA ALA A 72 -39.73 -5.11 2.27
C ALA A 72 -38.69 -5.57 1.23
N ARG A 73 -37.41 -5.47 1.59
CA ARG A 73 -36.24 -5.82 0.75
C ARG A 73 -35.20 -6.58 1.58
N PRO A 74 -34.24 -7.29 0.96
CA PRO A 74 -33.19 -7.99 1.70
C PRO A 74 -32.23 -7.03 2.42
N TYR A 75 -31.89 -7.36 3.66
CA TYR A 75 -30.85 -6.69 4.44
C TYR A 75 -29.72 -7.65 4.81
N LEU A 76 -28.51 -7.09 5.01
CA LEU A 76 -27.42 -7.69 5.76
C LEU A 76 -27.39 -7.03 7.13
N LEU A 77 -27.42 -7.85 8.19
CA LEU A 77 -27.16 -7.42 9.56
C LEU A 77 -25.95 -8.15 10.13
N SER A 78 -25.26 -7.51 11.07
CA SER A 78 -24.12 -8.11 11.77
C SER A 78 -24.13 -7.72 13.25
N THR A 79 -23.84 -8.68 14.12
CA THR A 79 -23.80 -8.46 15.57
C THR A 79 -22.56 -7.67 15.99
N VAL A 80 -22.54 -7.15 17.21
CA VAL A 80 -21.31 -6.79 17.91
C VAL A 80 -20.49 -8.04 18.24
N ASP A 81 -19.21 -7.84 18.58
CA ASP A 81 -18.29 -8.90 18.99
C ASP A 81 -18.70 -9.48 20.37
N GLY A 82 -18.64 -10.80 20.53
CA GLY A 82 -18.94 -11.54 21.76
C GLY A 82 -20.36 -12.12 21.86
N VAL A 83 -21.23 -11.88 20.87
CA VAL A 83 -22.61 -12.39 20.86
C VAL A 83 -22.65 -13.89 20.56
N SER A 84 -23.30 -14.68 21.42
CA SER A 84 -23.40 -16.13 21.19
C SER A 84 -24.44 -16.46 20.12
N MET A 85 -24.30 -17.65 19.51
CA MET A 85 -25.24 -18.17 18.52
C MET A 85 -26.64 -18.40 19.10
N ASP A 86 -26.77 -18.60 20.42
CA ASP A 86 -28.08 -18.77 21.06
C ASP A 86 -28.69 -17.41 21.46
N ASP A 87 -27.88 -16.41 21.86
CA ASP A 87 -28.34 -15.03 22.02
C ASP A 87 -28.83 -14.44 20.69
N PHE A 88 -28.10 -14.71 19.59
CA PHE A 88 -28.50 -14.30 18.25
C PHE A 88 -29.84 -14.93 17.83
N LYS A 89 -30.06 -16.23 18.05
CA LYS A 89 -31.36 -16.89 17.79
C LYS A 89 -32.47 -16.35 18.69
N ASN A 90 -32.19 -16.11 19.98
CA ASN A 90 -33.14 -15.53 20.92
C ASN A 90 -33.58 -14.12 20.48
N PHE A 91 -32.69 -13.35 19.85
CA PHE A 91 -33.00 -12.07 19.22
C PHE A 91 -33.75 -12.22 17.89
N GLN A 92 -33.31 -13.11 16.98
CA GLN A 92 -34.01 -13.36 15.71
C GLN A 92 -35.45 -13.87 15.93
N GLY A 93 -35.72 -14.53 17.05
CA GLY A 93 -37.06 -14.93 17.49
C GLY A 93 -37.97 -13.79 17.95
N GLN A 94 -37.50 -12.54 18.01
CA GLN A 94 -38.27 -11.37 18.48
C GLN A 94 -38.67 -10.44 17.33
N PRO A 95 -39.82 -9.74 17.40
CA PRO A 95 -40.19 -8.73 16.42
C PRO A 95 -39.13 -7.60 16.33
N PRO A 96 -38.85 -7.05 15.14
CA PRO A 96 -39.51 -7.31 13.85
C PRO A 96 -38.88 -8.46 13.05
N LEU A 97 -37.98 -9.26 13.63
CA LEU A 97 -37.31 -10.40 12.96
C LEU A 97 -38.09 -11.72 13.08
N ALA A 98 -38.94 -11.87 14.10
CA ALA A 98 -39.70 -13.08 14.39
C ALA A 98 -40.42 -13.63 13.15
N GLY A 99 -40.06 -14.86 12.74
CA GLY A 99 -40.65 -15.55 11.59
C GLY A 99 -40.09 -15.12 10.23
N LYS A 100 -39.05 -14.27 10.17
CA LYS A 100 -38.31 -13.95 8.95
C LYS A 100 -37.07 -14.83 8.82
N GLU A 101 -36.94 -15.46 7.65
CA GLU A 101 -35.77 -16.29 7.29
C GLU A 101 -34.63 -15.43 6.72
N GLY A 102 -33.41 -15.95 6.77
CA GLY A 102 -32.18 -15.33 6.26
C GLY A 102 -30.99 -16.28 6.45
N ASP A 103 -29.92 -16.13 5.67
CA ASP A 103 -28.75 -17.01 5.77
C ASP A 103 -27.82 -16.50 6.86
N VAL A 104 -27.55 -17.34 7.87
CA VAL A 104 -26.58 -17.04 8.93
C VAL A 104 -25.15 -17.27 8.43
N ILE A 105 -24.29 -16.27 8.62
CA ILE A 105 -22.86 -16.27 8.33
C ILE A 105 -22.14 -16.30 9.67
N SER A 106 -21.38 -17.38 9.94
CA SER A 106 -20.60 -17.54 11.16
C SER A 106 -19.45 -18.51 10.94
N PHE A 107 -18.25 -18.16 11.44
CA PHE A 107 -17.05 -18.99 11.35
C PHE A 107 -16.52 -19.36 12.76
N PRO A 108 -15.83 -20.49 12.92
CA PRO A 108 -15.11 -20.80 14.15
C PRO A 108 -14.15 -19.68 14.56
N ASN A 109 -14.06 -19.39 15.85
CA ASN A 109 -13.15 -18.39 16.44
C ASN A 109 -13.40 -16.92 16.01
N ILE A 110 -14.46 -16.63 15.25
CA ILE A 110 -14.89 -15.28 14.90
C ILE A 110 -15.92 -14.78 15.92
N PRO A 111 -15.75 -13.60 16.54
CA PRO A 111 -16.58 -13.17 17.65
C PRO A 111 -17.92 -12.52 17.25
N TRP A 112 -18.21 -12.31 15.96
CA TRP A 112 -19.52 -11.80 15.49
C TRP A 112 -20.25 -12.85 14.66
N ILE A 113 -21.56 -12.63 14.51
CA ILE A 113 -22.46 -13.38 13.64
C ILE A 113 -23.08 -12.37 12.67
N SER A 114 -23.15 -12.72 11.39
CA SER A 114 -23.88 -11.93 10.40
C SER A 114 -25.07 -12.72 9.85
N CYS A 115 -26.07 -12.05 9.29
CA CYS A 115 -27.22 -12.69 8.65
C CYS A 115 -27.67 -11.86 7.45
N GLN A 116 -27.84 -12.52 6.30
CA GLN A 116 -28.18 -11.88 5.02
C GLN A 116 -29.56 -12.30 4.50
N TYR A 117 -30.11 -11.49 3.60
CA TYR A 117 -31.42 -11.69 2.93
C TYR A 117 -32.63 -11.74 3.86
N ILE A 118 -32.49 -11.26 5.10
CA ILE A 118 -33.63 -11.07 5.97
C ILE A 118 -34.46 -9.90 5.43
N ASN A 119 -35.70 -10.17 5.02
CA ASN A 119 -36.54 -9.21 4.30
C ASN A 119 -37.20 -8.22 5.28
N LEU A 120 -36.75 -6.96 5.25
CA LEU A 120 -37.16 -5.89 6.15
C LEU A 120 -37.67 -4.68 5.38
N THR A 121 -38.64 -3.97 5.95
CA THR A 121 -38.94 -2.57 5.57
C THR A 121 -37.87 -1.62 6.14
N SER A 122 -37.80 -0.36 5.68
CA SER A 122 -36.92 0.65 6.30
C SER A 122 -37.20 0.77 7.81
N ALA A 123 -38.48 0.78 8.20
CA ALA A 123 -38.90 0.89 9.59
C ALA A 123 -38.53 -0.35 10.46
N ASP A 124 -38.63 -1.56 9.90
CA ASP A 124 -38.16 -2.77 10.59
C ASP A 124 -36.65 -2.72 10.84
N ALA A 125 -35.86 -2.30 9.84
CA ALA A 125 -34.40 -2.20 9.94
C ALA A 125 -33.98 -1.11 10.95
N ASP A 126 -34.70 0.01 11.00
CA ASP A 126 -34.49 1.08 11.98
C ASP A 126 -34.81 0.64 13.41
N GLU A 127 -35.79 -0.25 13.64
CA GLU A 127 -36.03 -0.85 14.96
C GLU A 127 -34.92 -1.86 15.32
N VAL A 128 -34.49 -2.69 14.38
CA VAL A 128 -33.38 -3.65 14.57
C VAL A 128 -32.07 -2.93 14.94
N ARG A 129 -31.77 -1.80 14.29
CA ARG A 129 -30.55 -0.99 14.55
C ARG A 129 -30.49 -0.41 15.97
N LYS A 130 -31.60 -0.41 16.73
CA LYS A 130 -31.62 0.04 18.14
C LYS A 130 -31.18 -1.04 19.12
N ASN A 131 -31.13 -2.31 18.71
CA ASN A 131 -30.78 -3.39 19.62
C ASN A 131 -29.26 -3.39 19.90
N PRO A 132 -28.80 -3.41 21.17
CA PRO A 132 -27.39 -3.30 21.52
C PRO A 132 -26.54 -4.49 21.04
N ILE A 133 -27.12 -5.60 20.58
CA ILE A 133 -26.35 -6.70 19.99
C ILE A 133 -26.00 -6.46 18.52
N ILE A 134 -26.53 -5.43 17.85
CA ILE A 134 -26.30 -5.13 16.43
C ILE A 134 -25.17 -4.10 16.28
N ALA A 135 -24.19 -4.41 15.43
CA ALA A 135 -23.13 -3.49 15.04
C ALA A 135 -23.51 -2.65 13.83
N PHE A 136 -24.12 -3.27 12.81
CA PHE A 136 -24.68 -2.59 11.64
C PHE A 136 -25.83 -3.39 11.02
N ILE A 137 -26.68 -2.69 10.28
CA ILE A 137 -27.71 -3.29 9.43
C ILE A 137 -27.98 -2.39 8.22
N GLU A 138 -27.76 -2.92 7.02
CA GLU A 138 -27.83 -2.19 5.75
C GLU A 138 -28.57 -3.00 4.68
N PRO A 139 -29.28 -2.34 3.75
CA PRO A 139 -29.96 -3.03 2.66
C PRO A 139 -28.92 -3.67 1.73
N ILE A 140 -29.21 -4.87 1.24
CA ILE A 140 -28.35 -5.51 0.23
C ILE A 140 -28.60 -4.81 -1.10
N THR A 141 -27.51 -4.44 -1.77
CA THR A 141 -27.50 -3.85 -3.11
C THR A 141 -26.44 -4.52 -3.96
N GLU A 142 -26.76 -4.76 -5.23
CA GLU A 142 -25.71 -4.90 -6.23
C GLU A 142 -25.14 -3.53 -6.62
N ASP A 143 -23.91 -3.55 -7.12
CA ASP A 143 -23.27 -2.46 -7.83
C ASP A 143 -23.12 -2.88 -9.30
N ASP A 144 -23.73 -2.13 -10.22
CA ASP A 144 -23.55 -2.29 -11.67
C ASP A 144 -22.30 -1.55 -12.21
N GLY A 145 -21.55 -0.89 -11.32
CA GLY A 145 -20.19 -0.40 -11.54
C GLY A 145 -19.11 -1.48 -11.46
N ALA A 146 -17.92 -1.13 -11.98
CA ALA A 146 -16.71 -1.92 -11.77
C ALA A 146 -16.11 -1.62 -10.40
N ALA A 147 -15.46 -2.60 -9.78
CA ALA A 147 -14.75 -2.37 -8.53
C ALA A 147 -13.59 -1.37 -8.74
N LEU A 148 -13.68 -0.22 -8.06
CA LEU A 148 -12.76 0.89 -8.25
C LEU A 148 -11.71 0.90 -7.16
N VAL A 149 -10.48 0.72 -7.58
CA VAL A 149 -9.41 0.39 -6.67
C VAL A 149 -8.74 1.68 -6.14
N LEU A 150 -8.23 1.64 -4.89
CA LEU A 150 -6.91 2.19 -4.46
C LEU A 150 -6.77 3.65 -3.70
N PRO A 151 -5.90 3.98 -2.65
CA PRO A 151 -5.59 5.34 -2.00
C PRO A 151 -4.10 5.73 -1.57
N ARG A 152 -3.74 6.91 -0.98
CA ARG A 152 -3.64 7.35 0.50
C ARG A 152 -2.57 8.57 0.76
N THR A 153 -2.31 9.25 1.96
CA THR A 153 -1.37 10.45 2.35
C THR A 153 -1.34 11.14 3.82
N ASN A 154 -0.48 11.10 4.93
CA ASN A 154 0.81 10.49 5.49
C ASN A 154 1.18 10.67 7.06
N GLN A 155 2.09 9.81 7.63
CA GLN A 155 3.29 9.97 8.57
C GLN A 155 3.37 10.04 10.16
N GLY A 156 4.04 9.06 10.84
CA GLY A 156 4.90 9.28 12.07
C GLY A 156 5.13 8.14 13.13
N THR A 157 6.38 7.65 13.39
CA THR A 157 6.79 6.67 14.46
C THR A 157 8.32 6.69 14.82
N GLU A 158 8.77 5.93 15.84
CA GLU A 158 10.16 5.84 16.36
C GLU A 158 11.16 4.93 15.55
N LYS A 159 12.41 4.80 16.02
CA LYS A 159 13.57 4.24 15.27
C LYS A 159 13.72 2.71 15.37
N LEU A 160 13.47 1.99 14.28
CA LEU A 160 13.83 0.56 14.09
C LEU A 160 15.24 0.39 13.48
N GLY A 161 15.90 -0.73 13.78
CA GLY A 161 17.32 -0.97 13.45
C GLY A 161 17.58 -1.72 12.13
N LYS A 162 18.63 -1.30 11.40
CA LYS A 162 19.14 -2.01 10.21
C LYS A 162 20.07 -3.15 10.64
N ARG A 163 19.62 -4.41 10.48
CA ARG A 163 20.44 -5.61 10.68
C ARG A 163 21.03 -6.11 9.36
N ALA A 164 22.12 -6.87 9.46
CA ALA A 164 22.78 -7.50 8.32
C ALA A 164 21.98 -8.71 7.80
N LEU A 165 21.75 -8.77 6.49
CA LEU A 165 21.28 -9.98 5.79
C LEU A 165 22.36 -11.09 5.77
N PRO A 166 21.99 -12.36 5.49
CA PRO A 166 22.97 -13.44 5.34
C PRO A 166 23.78 -13.29 4.05
N GLN A 167 25.02 -13.81 4.07
CA GLN A 167 26.01 -13.63 2.99
C GLN A 167 25.76 -14.45 1.71
N SER A 168 24.63 -15.15 1.59
CA SER A 168 24.29 -15.95 0.40
C SER A 168 23.10 -15.33 -0.33
N LEU A 169 23.37 -14.42 -1.25
CA LEU A 169 22.33 -13.78 -2.09
C LEU A 169 22.15 -14.55 -3.41
N ASN A 170 20.90 -14.61 -3.86
CA ASN A 170 20.51 -15.16 -5.17
C ASN A 170 20.06 -14.02 -6.10
N GLN A 171 20.00 -14.29 -7.41
CA GLN A 171 19.52 -13.36 -8.44
C GLN A 171 18.59 -14.08 -9.43
N ARG A 172 17.45 -13.47 -9.78
CA ARG A 172 16.56 -13.86 -10.89
C ARG A 172 16.93 -13.03 -12.10
N ASP A 173 17.54 -13.65 -13.10
CA ASP A 173 17.93 -12.95 -14.33
C ASP A 173 16.73 -12.68 -15.25
N GLU A 174 16.81 -11.57 -16.01
CA GLU A 174 15.71 -10.99 -16.78
C GLU A 174 14.46 -10.70 -15.93
N SER A 175 14.70 -10.02 -14.80
CA SER A 175 13.63 -9.56 -13.91
C SER A 175 12.82 -8.42 -14.50
N GLN A 176 11.52 -8.42 -14.18
CA GLN A 176 10.57 -7.38 -14.58
C GLN A 176 10.73 -6.10 -13.73
N SER A 177 10.20 -4.99 -14.24
CA SER A 177 10.42 -3.64 -13.70
C SER A 177 10.03 -3.48 -12.24
N HIS A 178 8.89 -4.06 -11.81
CA HIS A 178 8.43 -3.99 -10.42
C HIS A 178 9.38 -4.68 -9.45
N LEU A 179 10.03 -5.78 -9.86
CA LEU A 179 11.05 -6.45 -9.05
C LEU A 179 12.36 -5.65 -9.02
N GLY A 180 12.78 -5.10 -10.17
CA GLY A 180 13.96 -4.24 -10.25
C GLY A 180 13.84 -2.96 -9.38
N LEU A 181 12.64 -2.38 -9.31
CA LEU A 181 12.29 -1.27 -8.42
C LEU A 181 12.39 -1.63 -6.92
N LEU A 182 12.28 -2.90 -6.54
CA LEU A 182 12.41 -3.36 -5.14
C LEU A 182 13.81 -3.89 -4.80
N ALA A 183 14.61 -4.33 -5.79
CA ALA A 183 16.02 -4.67 -5.58
C ALA A 183 16.93 -3.43 -5.60
N ALA A 184 16.61 -2.42 -6.42
CA ALA A 184 17.37 -1.18 -6.50
C ALA A 184 17.31 -0.37 -5.20
N ARG A 185 18.41 0.32 -4.89
CA ARG A 185 18.47 1.35 -3.85
C ARG A 185 18.52 2.75 -4.46
N ASN A 186 19.56 3.03 -5.25
CA ASN A 186 19.70 4.28 -6.00
C ASN A 186 19.24 4.09 -7.46
N GLN A 187 18.45 5.04 -7.98
CA GLN A 187 18.05 5.17 -9.40
C GLN A 187 18.20 6.62 -9.90
N LYS A 188 18.67 7.56 -9.07
CA LYS A 188 18.63 9.00 -9.33
C LYS A 188 19.46 9.43 -10.54
N ASN A 189 20.58 8.74 -10.78
CA ASN A 189 21.56 9.10 -11.81
C ASN A 189 21.20 8.58 -13.21
N ASP A 190 20.57 7.40 -13.31
CA ASP A 190 19.94 6.90 -14.53
C ASP A 190 18.74 6.00 -14.15
N PRO A 191 17.53 6.56 -14.05
CA PRO A 191 16.34 5.80 -13.68
C PRO A 191 15.87 4.84 -14.78
N THR A 192 16.43 4.90 -15.99
CA THR A 192 16.04 3.99 -17.08
C THR A 192 16.62 2.58 -16.94
N LYS A 193 17.52 2.36 -15.96
CA LYS A 193 18.20 1.08 -15.75
C LYS A 193 17.90 0.48 -14.39
N LEU A 194 17.24 -0.67 -14.44
CA LEU A 194 16.90 -1.46 -13.27
C LEU A 194 17.87 -2.63 -13.12
N PRO A 195 18.29 -2.99 -11.89
CA PRO A 195 19.00 -4.24 -11.65
C PRO A 195 18.04 -5.43 -11.80
N ASN A 196 18.61 -6.62 -12.00
CA ASN A 196 17.87 -7.86 -11.78
C ASN A 196 17.44 -7.97 -10.31
N TYR A 197 16.39 -8.77 -10.04
CA TYR A 197 15.95 -9.03 -8.68
C TYR A 197 16.99 -9.87 -7.95
N VAL A 198 17.80 -9.20 -7.13
CA VAL A 198 18.71 -9.82 -6.16
C VAL A 198 17.96 -9.92 -4.83
N PHE A 199 18.01 -11.08 -4.19
CA PHE A 199 17.16 -11.39 -3.03
C PHE A 199 17.84 -12.34 -2.03
N GLU A 200 17.37 -12.29 -0.79
CA GLU A 200 17.67 -13.29 0.23
C GLU A 200 16.88 -14.60 -0.07
N PRO A 201 17.54 -15.78 -0.09
CA PRO A 201 16.93 -17.06 -0.50
C PRO A 201 15.66 -17.54 0.23
N SER A 202 15.27 -17.00 1.38
CA SER A 202 14.00 -17.40 2.02
C SER A 202 12.79 -17.10 1.15
N LEU A 203 12.79 -16.01 0.37
CA LEU A 203 11.67 -15.55 -0.45
C LEU A 203 10.29 -15.60 0.28
N GLY A 204 10.27 -15.31 1.59
CA GLY A 204 9.08 -15.34 2.44
C GLY A 204 8.61 -16.73 2.89
N LYS A 205 9.45 -17.77 2.79
CA LYS A 205 9.11 -19.15 3.17
C LYS A 205 8.59 -19.26 4.60
N GLY A 206 7.54 -20.06 4.79
CA GLY A 206 6.81 -20.21 6.06
C GLY A 206 5.74 -19.13 6.30
N GLN A 207 5.94 -17.93 5.75
CA GLN A 207 4.99 -16.82 5.83
C GLN A 207 3.80 -17.05 4.89
N THR A 208 2.69 -16.35 5.13
CA THR A 208 1.42 -16.61 4.43
C THR A 208 0.82 -15.30 3.91
N ILE A 209 0.53 -15.25 2.61
CA ILE A 209 -0.11 -14.12 1.93
C ILE A 209 -1.51 -14.53 1.47
N TYR A 210 -2.53 -13.84 1.98
CA TYR A 210 -3.90 -13.92 1.47
C TYR A 210 -4.09 -12.88 0.36
N VAL A 211 -4.67 -13.28 -0.78
CA VAL A 211 -5.01 -12.39 -1.89
C VAL A 211 -6.52 -12.44 -2.09
N ILE A 212 -7.21 -11.35 -1.76
CA ILE A 212 -8.68 -11.23 -1.84
C ILE A 212 -9.04 -10.57 -3.16
N ASP A 213 -9.60 -11.34 -4.10
CA ASP A 213 -9.70 -10.92 -5.50
C ASP A 213 -10.72 -11.73 -6.33
N THR A 214 -10.63 -11.69 -7.66
CA THR A 214 -11.56 -12.32 -8.62
C THR A 214 -11.41 -13.82 -8.82
N GLY A 215 -10.37 -14.44 -8.24
CA GLY A 215 -10.00 -15.84 -8.46
C GLY A 215 -8.52 -15.96 -8.81
N TYR A 216 -8.11 -17.08 -9.37
CA TYR A 216 -6.81 -17.23 -10.01
C TYR A 216 -6.82 -18.36 -11.05
N ARG A 217 -6.01 -18.22 -12.10
CA ARG A 217 -5.75 -19.32 -13.05
C ARG A 217 -4.89 -20.40 -12.38
N LYS A 218 -5.53 -21.33 -11.67
CA LYS A 218 -4.90 -22.42 -10.90
C LYS A 218 -3.89 -23.28 -11.66
N THR A 219 -4.02 -23.43 -12.97
CA THR A 219 -3.09 -24.20 -13.82
C THR A 219 -1.82 -23.43 -14.21
N HIS A 220 -1.76 -22.13 -13.97
CA HIS A 220 -0.64 -21.28 -14.38
C HIS A 220 0.63 -21.55 -13.57
N GLN A 221 1.78 -21.66 -14.24
CA GLN A 221 3.07 -22.07 -13.65
C GLN A 221 3.54 -21.21 -12.48
N GLU A 222 3.10 -19.95 -12.43
CA GLU A 222 3.38 -19.03 -11.33
C GLU A 222 2.84 -19.51 -9.97
N PHE A 223 1.84 -20.39 -9.97
CA PHE A 223 1.20 -20.93 -8.75
C PHE A 223 1.67 -22.36 -8.43
N ASP A 224 2.86 -22.74 -8.90
CA ASP A 224 3.49 -24.01 -8.53
C ASP A 224 3.57 -24.21 -7.01
N THR A 225 3.38 -25.47 -6.61
CA THR A 225 3.21 -25.94 -5.22
C THR A 225 4.36 -26.84 -4.75
N SER A 226 5.44 -26.97 -5.52
CA SER A 226 6.53 -27.91 -5.22
C SER A 226 7.38 -27.51 -4.01
N GLU A 227 7.54 -26.20 -3.75
CA GLU A 227 8.38 -25.68 -2.65
C GLU A 227 7.60 -24.94 -1.53
N ARG A 228 6.26 -24.84 -1.67
CA ARG A 228 5.36 -24.04 -0.81
C ARG A 228 3.90 -24.51 -0.84
N GLU A 229 3.10 -24.04 0.12
CA GLU A 229 1.65 -24.28 0.12
C GLU A 229 0.91 -23.25 -0.78
N VAL A 230 -0.06 -23.70 -1.56
CA VAL A 230 -1.08 -22.85 -2.19
C VAL A 230 -2.46 -23.38 -1.78
N ARG A 231 -3.31 -22.50 -1.25
CA ARG A 231 -4.68 -22.81 -0.82
C ARG A 231 -5.67 -21.82 -1.43
N GLU A 232 -6.93 -22.20 -1.38
CA GLU A 232 -8.01 -21.50 -2.07
C GLU A 232 -9.30 -21.52 -1.27
N PHE A 233 -10.09 -20.45 -1.40
CA PHE A 233 -11.45 -20.33 -0.90
C PHE A 233 -12.23 -19.45 -1.88
N PHE A 234 -13.47 -19.83 -2.19
CA PHE A 234 -14.39 -18.98 -2.92
C PHE A 234 -15.64 -18.74 -2.09
N VAL A 235 -16.14 -17.50 -2.15
CA VAL A 235 -17.48 -17.15 -1.71
C VAL A 235 -18.47 -17.69 -2.75
N GLY A 236 -19.38 -18.56 -2.33
CA GLY A 236 -20.43 -19.08 -3.21
C GLY A 236 -21.33 -17.97 -3.75
N ASN A 237 -21.90 -18.15 -4.94
CA ASN A 237 -22.78 -17.19 -5.63
C ASN A 237 -23.94 -16.73 -4.75
N ARG A 238 -24.43 -17.57 -3.82
CA ARG A 238 -25.45 -17.19 -2.83
C ARG A 238 -25.06 -15.97 -2.00
N PHE A 239 -23.77 -15.75 -1.70
CA PHE A 239 -23.26 -14.62 -0.93
C PHE A 239 -22.59 -13.53 -1.79
N ALA A 240 -22.44 -13.76 -3.10
CA ALA A 240 -21.65 -12.93 -4.01
C ALA A 240 -22.38 -12.43 -5.28
N LEU A 241 -23.65 -12.81 -5.48
CA LEU A 241 -24.56 -12.26 -6.50
C LEU A 241 -25.86 -11.77 -5.84
N ASP A 242 -26.31 -10.57 -6.19
CA ASP A 242 -27.52 -9.98 -5.63
C ASP A 242 -28.80 -10.69 -6.15
N PRO A 243 -29.78 -11.02 -5.29
CA PRO A 243 -31.15 -11.26 -5.71
C PRO A 243 -31.83 -9.95 -6.14
N ILE A 244 -31.40 -9.43 -7.30
CA ILE A 244 -32.29 -8.69 -8.20
C ILE A 244 -33.63 -9.46 -8.26
N LEU A 245 -34.76 -8.76 -8.37
CA LEU A 245 -36.05 -9.39 -8.61
C LEU A 245 -36.46 -9.18 -10.09
N PRO A 246 -36.56 -10.24 -10.93
CA PRO A 246 -36.37 -11.66 -10.62
C PRO A 246 -34.89 -12.08 -10.46
N PRO A 247 -34.58 -13.09 -9.63
CA PRO A 247 -33.21 -13.51 -9.34
C PRO A 247 -32.51 -14.06 -10.58
N ILE A 248 -31.19 -13.85 -10.66
CA ILE A 248 -30.34 -14.38 -11.73
C ILE A 248 -30.54 -15.91 -11.82
N PRO A 249 -30.97 -16.45 -12.99
CA PRO A 249 -31.08 -17.89 -13.21
C PRO A 249 -29.74 -18.61 -13.06
N ASP A 250 -29.75 -19.85 -12.59
CA ASP A 250 -28.51 -20.60 -12.29
C ASP A 250 -27.65 -20.87 -13.54
N ASP A 251 -28.25 -20.99 -14.72
CA ASP A 251 -27.57 -21.17 -16.01
C ASP A 251 -26.88 -19.90 -16.53
N LEU A 252 -27.16 -18.74 -15.92
CA LEU A 252 -26.47 -17.47 -16.17
C LEU A 252 -25.36 -17.18 -15.17
N LYS A 253 -25.26 -17.91 -14.06
CA LYS A 253 -24.22 -17.70 -13.03
C LYS A 253 -22.89 -18.30 -13.46
N ALA A 254 -21.78 -17.67 -13.07
CA ALA A 254 -20.47 -18.27 -13.22
C ALA A 254 -20.31 -19.51 -12.30
N PRO A 255 -19.43 -20.46 -12.66
CA PRO A 255 -19.09 -21.59 -11.79
C PRO A 255 -18.65 -21.16 -10.39
N GLU A 256 -19.11 -21.91 -9.38
CA GLU A 256 -18.65 -21.81 -8.00
C GLU A 256 -17.29 -22.52 -7.84
N ASP A 257 -16.27 -21.93 -8.46
CA ASP A 257 -14.88 -22.37 -8.41
C ASP A 257 -13.92 -21.16 -8.46
N MET A 258 -12.61 -21.42 -8.46
CA MET A 258 -11.58 -20.38 -8.45
C MET A 258 -11.32 -19.71 -9.81
N THR A 259 -12.05 -20.04 -10.88
CA THR A 259 -11.85 -19.51 -12.24
C THR A 259 -11.88 -17.99 -12.23
N ASP A 260 -10.78 -17.39 -12.67
CA ASP A 260 -10.64 -15.94 -12.79
C ASP A 260 -11.22 -15.47 -14.12
N ILE A 261 -12.32 -14.72 -14.05
CA ILE A 261 -13.10 -14.23 -15.20
C ILE A 261 -12.70 -12.79 -15.57
N ASP A 262 -11.99 -12.09 -14.66
CA ASP A 262 -11.57 -10.70 -14.81
C ASP A 262 -10.07 -10.62 -15.16
N GLY A 263 -9.26 -11.49 -14.53
CA GLY A 263 -7.81 -11.55 -14.66
C GLY A 263 -7.05 -10.86 -13.54
N HIS A 264 -7.74 -10.02 -12.78
CA HIS A 264 -7.16 -9.20 -11.73
C HIS A 264 -6.54 -10.04 -10.60
N GLY A 265 -7.23 -11.08 -10.13
CA GLY A 265 -6.70 -11.99 -9.10
C GLY A 265 -5.50 -12.81 -9.55
N THR A 266 -5.48 -13.27 -10.81
CA THR A 266 -4.32 -13.95 -11.42
C THR A 266 -3.09 -13.03 -11.47
N MET A 267 -3.29 -11.78 -11.93
CA MET A 267 -2.25 -10.75 -11.93
C MET A 267 -1.74 -10.49 -10.51
N THR A 268 -2.63 -10.08 -9.59
CA THR A 268 -2.34 -9.72 -8.20
C THR A 268 -1.61 -10.83 -7.45
N ALA A 269 -2.09 -12.08 -7.54
CA ALA A 269 -1.45 -13.22 -6.88
C ALA A 269 -0.06 -13.55 -7.45
N SER A 270 0.13 -13.43 -8.77
CA SER A 270 1.44 -13.65 -9.39
C SER A 270 2.48 -12.58 -9.03
N ILE A 271 2.06 -11.33 -8.78
CA ILE A 271 2.99 -10.27 -8.36
C ILE A 271 3.37 -10.40 -6.88
N ALA A 272 2.44 -10.83 -6.01
CA ALA A 272 2.76 -11.08 -4.61
C ALA A 272 3.74 -12.25 -4.45
N ALA A 273 3.40 -13.39 -5.07
CA ALA A 273 3.99 -14.67 -4.74
C ALA A 273 4.21 -15.60 -5.95
N GLY A 274 4.10 -15.13 -7.20
CA GLY A 274 4.37 -15.94 -8.39
C GLY A 274 5.81 -16.46 -8.45
N TYR A 275 6.03 -17.62 -9.09
CA TYR A 275 7.36 -18.24 -9.24
C TYR A 275 8.39 -17.33 -9.93
N THR A 276 7.96 -16.55 -10.93
CA THR A 276 8.78 -15.67 -11.78
C THR A 276 8.52 -14.19 -11.51
N TYR A 277 7.26 -13.80 -11.36
CA TYR A 277 6.82 -12.42 -11.18
C TYR A 277 6.65 -12.03 -9.71
N GLY A 278 6.70 -13.00 -8.78
CA GLY A 278 6.49 -12.77 -7.36
C GLY A 278 7.68 -12.15 -6.65
N VAL A 279 7.38 -11.27 -5.69
CA VAL A 279 8.35 -10.70 -4.73
C VAL A 279 8.73 -11.74 -3.67
N ALA A 280 7.78 -12.53 -3.18
CA ALA A 280 7.96 -13.60 -2.20
C ALA A 280 7.49 -14.96 -2.74
N SER A 281 8.21 -15.50 -3.73
CA SER A 281 7.82 -16.71 -4.45
C SER A 281 7.75 -17.99 -3.61
N LEU A 282 8.33 -18.02 -2.40
CA LEU A 282 8.27 -19.16 -1.48
C LEU A 282 7.31 -18.94 -0.31
N ALA A 283 6.67 -17.77 -0.20
CA ALA A 283 5.56 -17.56 0.72
C ALA A 283 4.36 -18.44 0.33
N ASN A 284 3.68 -18.97 1.35
CA ASN A 284 2.45 -19.71 1.17
C ASN A 284 1.36 -18.75 0.68
N LEU A 285 0.63 -19.13 -0.37
CA LEU A 285 -0.38 -18.29 -1.01
C LEU A 285 -1.78 -18.81 -0.69
N VAL A 286 -2.69 -17.92 -0.30
CA VAL A 286 -4.11 -18.25 -0.13
C VAL A 286 -4.94 -17.31 -0.99
N VAL A 287 -5.52 -17.83 -2.08
CA VAL A 287 -6.37 -17.01 -2.96
C VAL A 287 -7.82 -17.10 -2.49
N VAL A 288 -8.42 -15.94 -2.24
CA VAL A 288 -9.76 -15.79 -1.67
C VAL A 288 -10.64 -15.08 -2.70
N LYS A 289 -11.43 -15.86 -3.44
CA LYS A 289 -12.34 -15.35 -4.48
C LYS A 289 -13.63 -14.82 -3.83
N PHE A 290 -13.81 -13.51 -3.83
CA PHE A 290 -14.99 -12.84 -3.27
C PHE A 290 -15.91 -12.15 -4.30
N ARG A 291 -15.48 -12.10 -5.56
CA ARG A 291 -16.23 -11.45 -6.65
C ARG A 291 -16.76 -12.52 -7.60
N ALA A 292 -18.09 -12.62 -7.67
CA ALA A 292 -18.75 -13.50 -8.63
C ALA A 292 -18.95 -12.81 -9.99
N ALA A 293 -19.45 -13.59 -10.95
CA ALA A 293 -19.76 -13.12 -12.30
C ALA A 293 -21.05 -13.77 -12.79
N ALA A 294 -21.74 -13.11 -13.73
CA ALA A 294 -22.94 -13.63 -14.37
C ALA A 294 -23.02 -13.17 -15.83
N ARG A 295 -23.66 -13.96 -16.69
CA ARG A 295 -24.07 -13.52 -18.04
C ARG A 295 -25.11 -12.42 -17.92
N ASN A 296 -25.17 -11.55 -18.92
CA ASN A 296 -26.14 -10.46 -18.92
C ASN A 296 -27.55 -10.99 -19.29
N PRO A 297 -28.55 -11.00 -18.37
CA PRO A 297 -29.90 -11.47 -18.68
C PRO A 297 -30.62 -10.58 -19.71
N PHE A 298 -30.17 -9.33 -19.88
CA PHE A 298 -30.69 -8.39 -20.88
C PHE A 298 -29.95 -8.46 -22.22
N ASN A 299 -28.91 -9.29 -22.34
CA ASN A 299 -28.20 -9.58 -23.59
C ASN A 299 -27.79 -11.07 -23.64
N PRO A 300 -28.75 -11.99 -23.79
CA PRO A 300 -28.52 -13.44 -23.73
C PRO A 300 -27.68 -13.98 -24.89
N ASP A 301 -27.56 -13.22 -26.00
CA ASP A 301 -26.70 -13.56 -27.14
C ASP A 301 -25.19 -13.40 -26.82
N ASN A 302 -24.85 -12.77 -25.69
CA ASN A 302 -23.47 -12.69 -25.20
C ASN A 302 -23.15 -13.87 -24.27
N PRO A 303 -22.32 -14.86 -24.68
CA PRO A 303 -22.02 -16.04 -23.88
C PRO A 303 -21.05 -15.76 -22.71
N ASN A 304 -20.44 -14.57 -22.65
CA ASN A 304 -19.41 -14.24 -21.69
C ASN A 304 -20.00 -13.91 -20.32
N PHE A 305 -19.37 -14.41 -19.26
CA PHE A 305 -19.63 -13.96 -17.90
C PHE A 305 -19.08 -12.53 -17.70
N LEU A 306 -19.83 -11.69 -17.00
CA LEU A 306 -19.44 -10.35 -16.61
C LEU A 306 -19.21 -10.31 -15.09
N PRO A 307 -18.02 -9.93 -14.59
CA PRO A 307 -17.77 -9.72 -13.17
C PRO A 307 -18.73 -8.68 -12.59
N ARG A 308 -19.41 -9.02 -11.48
CA ARG A 308 -20.38 -8.15 -10.80
C ARG A 308 -19.71 -7.27 -9.74
N GLY A 309 -20.47 -6.39 -9.08
CA GLY A 309 -20.02 -5.73 -7.86
C GLY A 309 -19.65 -6.74 -6.75
N VAL A 310 -18.77 -6.34 -5.83
CA VAL A 310 -18.48 -7.14 -4.63
C VAL A 310 -19.58 -6.87 -3.60
N MET A 311 -20.28 -7.90 -3.12
CA MET A 311 -21.32 -7.76 -2.09
C MET A 311 -20.72 -7.55 -0.69
N ASP A 312 -21.45 -6.91 0.21
CA ASP A 312 -21.06 -6.74 1.62
C ASP A 312 -20.96 -8.10 2.34
N SER A 313 -21.89 -9.02 2.06
CA SER A 313 -21.85 -10.38 2.61
C SER A 313 -20.70 -11.22 2.03
N ALA A 314 -20.31 -11.00 0.77
CA ALA A 314 -19.10 -11.61 0.21
C ALA A 314 -17.82 -11.10 0.89
N LEU A 315 -17.79 -9.80 1.22
CA LEU A 315 -16.67 -9.18 1.94
C LEU A 315 -16.54 -9.75 3.36
N ASP A 316 -17.64 -9.83 4.11
CA ASP A 316 -17.67 -10.42 5.46
C ASP A 316 -17.36 -11.93 5.45
N GLN A 317 -17.89 -12.69 4.48
CA GLN A 317 -17.54 -14.11 4.26
C GLN A 317 -16.02 -14.30 4.00
N ALA A 318 -15.44 -13.50 3.10
CA ALA A 318 -14.03 -13.58 2.75
C ALA A 318 -13.11 -13.29 3.94
N PHE A 319 -13.39 -12.23 4.71
CA PHE A 319 -12.60 -11.90 5.90
C PHE A 319 -12.85 -12.86 7.07
N GLY A 320 -14.08 -13.35 7.27
CA GLY A 320 -14.41 -14.38 8.26
C GLY A 320 -13.63 -15.68 8.03
N PHE A 321 -13.53 -16.12 6.76
CA PHE A 321 -12.67 -17.24 6.39
C PHE A 321 -11.19 -16.97 6.74
N ILE A 322 -10.63 -15.82 6.32
CA ILE A 322 -9.21 -15.50 6.53
C ILE A 322 -8.85 -15.47 8.01
N PHE A 323 -9.66 -14.80 8.84
CA PHE A 323 -9.40 -14.72 10.28
C PHE A 323 -9.55 -16.08 10.97
N SER A 324 -10.51 -16.91 10.56
CA SER A 324 -10.63 -18.29 11.03
C SER A 324 -9.40 -19.11 10.63
N ASP A 325 -8.93 -18.97 9.40
CA ASP A 325 -7.76 -19.69 8.88
C ASP A 325 -6.45 -19.28 9.58
N VAL A 326 -6.24 -17.99 9.87
CA VAL A 326 -5.07 -17.51 10.62
C VAL A 326 -5.01 -18.14 12.01
N VAL A 327 -6.16 -18.28 12.69
CA VAL A 327 -6.25 -18.96 14.00
C VAL A 327 -5.94 -20.46 13.84
N ASP A 328 -6.58 -21.13 12.89
CA ASP A 328 -6.35 -22.55 12.57
C ASP A 328 -4.88 -22.83 12.21
N GLN A 329 -4.24 -21.97 11.44
CA GLN A 329 -2.86 -22.09 10.98
C GLN A 329 -1.84 -21.88 12.10
N ARG A 330 -2.13 -21.02 13.08
CA ARG A 330 -1.34 -20.90 14.31
C ARG A 330 -1.51 -22.11 15.24
N GLN A 331 -2.70 -22.68 15.32
CA GLN A 331 -2.92 -23.92 16.10
C GLN A 331 -2.23 -25.13 15.46
N LYS A 332 -2.24 -25.25 14.12
CA LYS A 332 -1.61 -26.34 13.37
C LYS A 332 -0.08 -26.24 13.33
N ASN A 333 0.47 -25.03 13.31
CA ASN A 333 1.92 -24.78 13.38
C ASN A 333 2.22 -23.53 14.24
N PRO A 334 2.59 -23.71 15.52
CA PRO A 334 2.82 -22.62 16.47
C PRO A 334 4.23 -22.02 16.38
N ASP A 335 4.80 -21.90 15.18
CA ASP A 335 6.07 -21.18 14.98
C ASP A 335 5.90 -19.69 15.33
N PRO A 336 6.61 -19.16 16.35
CA PRO A 336 6.44 -17.77 16.77
C PRO A 336 6.92 -16.76 15.72
N ASN A 337 7.67 -17.20 14.71
CA ASN A 337 8.12 -16.36 13.60
C ASN A 337 7.11 -16.36 12.43
N ARG A 338 5.99 -17.09 12.53
CA ARG A 338 4.97 -17.11 11.49
C ARG A 338 4.15 -15.82 11.50
N ARG A 339 3.97 -15.24 10.32
CA ARG A 339 3.39 -13.93 10.05
C ARG A 339 2.45 -14.02 8.85
N PHE A 340 1.43 -13.16 8.86
CA PHE A 340 0.31 -13.23 7.93
C PHE A 340 0.10 -11.86 7.28
N VAL A 341 -0.07 -11.85 5.96
CA VAL A 341 -0.27 -10.63 5.16
C VAL A 341 -1.55 -10.78 4.36
N ILE A 342 -2.40 -9.76 4.31
CA ILE A 342 -3.56 -9.69 3.41
C ILE A 342 -3.28 -8.64 2.36
N ASN A 343 -3.36 -9.02 1.08
CA ASN A 343 -3.53 -8.08 -0.02
C ASN A 343 -5.01 -7.97 -0.38
N LEU A 344 -5.55 -6.75 -0.31
CA LEU A 344 -6.85 -6.39 -0.86
C LEU A 344 -6.61 -5.32 -1.93
N SER A 345 -6.59 -5.71 -3.21
CA SER A 345 -6.49 -4.72 -4.31
C SER A 345 -7.88 -4.19 -4.67
N TYR A 346 -8.61 -3.63 -3.70
CA TYR A 346 -10.01 -3.14 -3.84
C TYR A 346 -10.28 -1.84 -3.05
N GLY A 347 -11.33 -1.13 -3.43
CA GLY A 347 -11.88 0.04 -2.75
C GLY A 347 -13.33 0.30 -3.15
N TRP A 348 -14.05 1.09 -2.36
CA TRP A 348 -15.45 1.42 -2.56
C TRP A 348 -15.77 2.83 -2.07
N ILE A 349 -16.81 3.48 -2.62
CA ILE A 349 -17.18 4.87 -2.26
C ILE A 349 -17.79 4.90 -0.85
N THR A 350 -17.23 5.71 0.05
CA THR A 350 -17.62 5.76 1.48
C THR A 350 -19.10 6.11 1.68
N THR A 351 -19.64 7.03 0.87
CA THR A 351 -21.04 7.49 0.95
C THR A 351 -22.05 6.45 0.48
N ASP A 352 -21.63 5.55 -0.42
CA ASP A 352 -22.54 4.71 -1.19
C ASP A 352 -22.58 3.27 -0.63
N HIS A 353 -21.60 2.93 0.23
CA HIS A 353 -21.43 1.58 0.80
C HIS A 353 -21.14 1.60 2.33
N PRO A 354 -22.07 2.09 3.17
CA PRO A 354 -21.86 2.18 4.63
C PRO A 354 -21.60 0.82 5.30
N GLY A 355 -22.19 -0.27 4.81
CA GLY A 355 -21.93 -1.62 5.34
C GLY A 355 -20.47 -2.05 5.12
N LYS A 356 -19.89 -1.78 3.94
CA LYS A 356 -18.46 -1.95 3.68
C LYS A 356 -17.58 -1.10 4.59
N VAL A 357 -18.00 0.12 4.96
CA VAL A 357 -17.28 0.94 5.96
C VAL A 357 -17.23 0.21 7.30
N ALA A 358 -18.36 -0.29 7.79
CA ALA A 358 -18.44 -1.02 9.06
C ALA A 358 -17.63 -2.34 9.04
N ILE A 359 -17.73 -3.11 7.94
CA ILE A 359 -16.93 -4.33 7.74
C ILE A 359 -15.44 -3.99 7.74
N MET A 360 -15.00 -2.99 6.98
CA MET A 360 -13.58 -2.66 6.90
C MET A 360 -13.00 -2.08 8.19
N GLN A 361 -13.78 -1.31 8.97
CA GLN A 361 -13.39 -0.88 10.32
C GLN A 361 -13.13 -2.08 11.24
N ARG A 362 -14.04 -3.06 11.24
CA ARG A 362 -13.88 -4.32 11.98
C ARG A 362 -12.66 -5.11 11.49
N VAL A 363 -12.48 -5.24 10.18
CA VAL A 363 -11.33 -5.93 9.57
C VAL A 363 -10.01 -5.33 10.04
N ILE A 364 -9.88 -4.00 10.07
CA ILE A 364 -8.68 -3.32 10.56
C ILE A 364 -8.42 -3.64 12.05
N ALA A 365 -9.45 -3.60 12.89
CA ALA A 365 -9.34 -3.95 14.31
C ALA A 365 -8.93 -5.43 14.52
N GLN A 366 -9.50 -6.35 13.72
CA GLN A 366 -9.20 -7.78 13.78
C GLN A 366 -7.80 -8.10 13.23
N CYS A 367 -7.34 -7.39 12.18
CA CYS A 367 -5.97 -7.46 11.70
C CYS A 367 -4.97 -7.05 12.78
N LYS A 368 -5.24 -5.97 13.54
CA LYS A 368 -4.39 -5.57 14.68
C LYS A 368 -4.44 -6.61 15.82
N ARG A 369 -5.63 -7.11 16.18
CA ARG A 369 -5.79 -8.16 17.22
C ARG A 369 -5.05 -9.46 16.89
N LEU A 370 -4.85 -9.76 15.60
CA LEU A 370 -4.28 -11.02 15.12
C LEU A 370 -2.87 -10.86 14.51
N ASP A 371 -2.20 -9.71 14.64
CA ASP A 371 -0.87 -9.45 14.02
C ASP A 371 -0.84 -9.77 12.50
N ILE A 372 -1.88 -9.33 11.79
CA ILE A 372 -2.02 -9.49 10.34
C ILE A 372 -1.72 -8.15 9.65
N THR A 373 -0.80 -8.17 8.69
CA THR A 373 -0.45 -6.98 7.91
C THR A 373 -1.43 -6.81 6.75
N LEU A 374 -2.32 -5.81 6.84
CA LEU A 374 -3.26 -5.49 5.75
C LEU A 374 -2.62 -4.51 4.76
N VAL A 375 -2.58 -4.88 3.48
CA VAL A 375 -1.98 -4.13 2.38
C VAL A 375 -3.05 -3.86 1.29
N VAL A 376 -3.10 -2.63 0.80
CA VAL A 376 -4.11 -2.13 -0.15
C VAL A 376 -3.44 -1.20 -1.18
N ALA A 377 -3.82 -1.24 -2.44
CA ALA A 377 -3.17 -0.48 -3.54
C ALA A 377 -3.54 1.02 -3.56
N ALA A 378 -2.82 1.95 -4.25
CA ALA A 378 -2.82 3.48 -4.41
C ALA A 378 -3.98 4.45 -4.86
N GLY A 379 -4.77 4.16 -5.88
CA GLY A 379 -5.92 4.86 -6.46
C GLY A 379 -5.84 4.98 -7.98
N ASN A 380 -6.96 4.74 -8.68
CA ASN A 380 -7.02 4.76 -10.16
C ASN A 380 -7.85 5.94 -10.69
N ASP A 381 -8.60 6.58 -9.78
CA ASP A 381 -9.50 7.70 -10.06
C ASP A 381 -8.94 9.03 -9.51
N GLY A 382 -7.62 9.24 -9.42
CA GLY A 382 -7.04 10.43 -8.79
C GLY A 382 -7.51 11.76 -9.41
N ARG A 383 -7.92 11.70 -10.68
CA ARG A 383 -8.58 12.81 -11.39
C ARG A 383 -9.96 13.20 -10.80
N PHE A 384 -10.64 12.28 -10.13
CA PHE A 384 -12.06 12.38 -9.77
C PHE A 384 -12.35 12.15 -8.27
N ARG A 385 -11.42 11.56 -7.52
CA ARG A 385 -11.63 11.13 -6.13
C ARG A 385 -10.51 11.56 -5.21
N THR A 386 -10.78 11.42 -3.92
CA THR A 386 -9.83 11.48 -2.80
C THR A 386 -10.11 10.28 -1.87
N LEU A 387 -9.49 10.26 -0.69
CA LEU A 387 -9.30 9.08 0.15
C LEU A 387 -10.38 8.90 1.21
N ASP A 388 -10.69 10.01 1.86
CA ASP A 388 -11.89 10.28 2.66
C ASP A 388 -13.16 9.79 1.94
N ALA A 389 -13.21 9.94 0.62
CA ALA A 389 -14.29 9.45 -0.23
C ALA A 389 -14.29 7.93 -0.50
N LEU A 390 -13.32 7.15 0.02
CA LEU A 390 -13.18 5.71 -0.24
C LEU A 390 -12.98 4.86 1.06
N THR A 391 -13.45 3.60 1.05
CA THR A 391 -13.28 2.61 2.12
C THR A 391 -12.70 1.28 1.58
N PRO A 392 -11.69 0.67 2.22
CA PRO A 392 -11.03 1.02 3.50
C PRO A 392 -10.13 2.25 3.45
N GLN A 393 -9.87 2.78 2.26
CA GLN A 393 -8.90 3.81 1.92
C GLN A 393 -8.77 4.96 2.97
N GLY A 394 -9.85 5.66 3.25
CA GLY A 394 -9.95 6.81 4.17
C GLY A 394 -9.95 6.47 5.65
N LEU A 395 -10.14 5.19 6.02
CA LEU A 395 -9.89 4.69 7.39
C LEU A 395 -8.38 4.69 7.72
N GLY A 396 -7.54 5.06 6.76
CA GLY A 396 -6.11 5.20 6.90
C GLY A 396 -5.62 6.44 7.64
N GLY A 397 -4.51 6.30 8.34
CA GLY A 397 -3.84 7.39 9.03
C GLY A 397 -2.72 6.87 9.92
N GLN A 398 -2.15 7.78 10.71
CA GLN A 398 -1.00 7.53 11.58
C GLN A 398 -1.35 6.49 12.66
N GLY A 399 -2.58 6.53 13.19
CA GLY A 399 -3.10 5.55 14.16
C GLY A 399 -3.57 4.20 13.57
N ASN A 400 -3.32 3.93 12.27
CA ASN A 400 -3.74 2.70 11.60
C ASN A 400 -2.54 1.98 10.96
N SER A 401 -2.36 0.71 11.34
CA SER A 401 -1.27 -0.16 10.91
C SER A 401 -1.40 -0.70 9.47
N MET A 402 -2.59 -0.60 8.87
CA MET A 402 -2.82 -0.93 7.47
C MET A 402 -1.87 -0.14 6.56
N ILE A 403 -1.20 -0.85 5.65
CA ILE A 403 -0.19 -0.34 4.72
C ILE A 403 -0.85 -0.09 3.37
N THR A 404 -0.53 1.02 2.72
CA THR A 404 -1.28 1.38 1.52
C THR A 404 -0.45 2.13 0.51
N VAL A 405 -0.60 1.75 -0.76
CA VAL A 405 0.56 1.58 -1.63
C VAL A 405 0.42 2.33 -2.95
N GLY A 406 1.04 3.51 -3.03
CA GLY A 406 1.17 4.38 -4.20
C GLY A 406 1.75 3.72 -5.46
N GLY A 407 1.54 4.33 -6.62
CA GLY A 407 2.08 3.85 -7.89
C GLY A 407 3.27 4.63 -8.42
N VAL A 408 4.23 3.92 -9.01
CA VAL A 408 5.27 4.51 -9.87
C VAL A 408 5.43 3.75 -11.19
N ASP A 409 5.98 4.43 -12.20
CA ASP A 409 6.53 3.76 -13.38
C ASP A 409 7.92 3.15 -13.12
N LYS A 410 8.49 2.49 -14.14
CA LYS A 410 9.80 1.85 -14.07
C LYS A 410 10.95 2.84 -13.87
N GLU A 411 10.81 4.09 -14.33
CA GLU A 411 11.70 5.21 -14.04
C GLU A 411 11.49 5.82 -12.64
N GLY A 412 10.59 5.25 -11.83
CA GLY A 412 10.35 5.67 -10.46
C GLY A 412 9.61 7.00 -10.32
N LYS A 413 8.93 7.46 -11.37
CA LYS A 413 8.05 8.65 -11.34
C LYS A 413 6.62 8.28 -10.94
N TYR A 414 5.91 9.25 -10.40
CA TYR A 414 4.54 9.15 -9.93
C TYR A 414 3.56 8.65 -11.00
N TYR A 415 2.78 7.63 -10.66
CA TYR A 415 1.61 7.25 -11.44
C TYR A 415 0.46 8.23 -11.13
N ILE A 416 0.27 9.24 -11.98
CA ILE A 416 -0.66 10.38 -11.77
C ILE A 416 -2.12 10.00 -11.48
N GLN A 417 -2.59 8.82 -11.88
CA GLN A 417 -3.95 8.35 -11.53
C GLN A 417 -4.09 7.92 -10.06
N THR A 418 -2.98 7.81 -9.31
CA THR A 418 -2.96 7.61 -7.85
C THR A 418 -3.93 8.56 -7.16
N VAL A 419 -4.93 8.00 -6.46
CA VAL A 419 -5.84 8.76 -5.60
C VAL A 419 -5.05 9.11 -4.34
N ASN A 420 -4.94 10.39 -4.05
CA ASN A 420 -4.08 10.92 -3.01
C ASN A 420 -4.85 11.84 -2.05
N SER A 421 -4.19 12.24 -0.96
CA SER A 421 -4.82 12.98 0.12
C SER A 421 -5.03 14.45 -0.19
N ASN A 422 -6.25 14.90 0.05
CA ASN A 422 -6.64 16.30 0.19
C ASN A 422 -6.39 16.84 1.61
N GLY A 423 -5.91 16.00 2.55
CA GLY A 423 -5.74 16.33 3.97
C GLY A 423 -6.93 15.97 4.87
N HIS A 424 -8.03 15.43 4.35
CA HIS A 424 -9.23 15.09 5.13
C HIS A 424 -9.34 13.61 5.56
N GLY A 425 -8.43 12.73 5.10
CA GLY A 425 -8.31 11.34 5.55
C GLY A 425 -7.31 10.53 4.71
N GLY A 426 -6.79 9.40 5.22
CA GLY A 426 -5.94 8.47 4.49
C GLY A 426 -4.44 8.83 4.34
N GLU A 427 -3.53 7.83 4.40
CA GLU A 427 -2.04 7.85 4.53
C GLU A 427 -1.18 6.83 3.67
N VAL A 428 -0.55 7.20 2.53
CA VAL A 428 0.22 6.27 1.67
C VAL A 428 1.57 6.08 2.32
N ASN A 429 1.89 4.83 2.57
CA ASN A 429 3.07 4.50 3.31
C ASN A 429 4.24 4.31 2.36
N LEU A 430 3.96 3.74 1.18
CA LEU A 430 4.94 3.21 0.25
C LEU A 430 4.42 3.35 -1.17
N TYR A 431 5.31 3.34 -2.15
CA TYR A 431 5.02 3.29 -3.57
C TYR A 431 5.70 2.05 -4.17
N ALA A 432 5.12 1.44 -5.19
CA ALA A 432 5.77 0.38 -5.96
C ALA A 432 5.37 0.41 -7.44
N GLY A 433 6.03 -0.43 -8.25
CA GLY A 433 5.81 -0.51 -9.69
C GLY A 433 4.34 -0.74 -10.03
N ALA A 434 3.79 0.12 -10.89
CA ALA A 434 2.37 0.18 -11.20
C ALA A 434 2.03 0.58 -12.64
N VAL A 435 3.02 0.97 -13.44
CA VAL A 435 2.87 1.24 -14.88
C VAL A 435 3.66 0.20 -15.64
N ASP A 436 2.99 -0.41 -16.63
CA ASP A 436 3.50 -1.45 -17.51
C ASP A 436 4.18 -2.62 -16.77
N VAL A 437 3.50 -3.12 -15.73
CA VAL A 437 3.96 -4.26 -14.91
C VAL A 437 3.61 -5.57 -15.60
N THR A 438 4.61 -6.39 -15.89
CA THR A 438 4.43 -7.74 -16.45
C THR A 438 4.08 -8.75 -15.35
N ALA A 439 2.97 -9.47 -15.53
CA ALA A 439 2.45 -10.47 -14.59
C ALA A 439 1.76 -11.62 -15.32
N ALA A 440 1.28 -12.64 -14.59
CA ALA A 440 0.55 -13.78 -15.18
C ALA A 440 -0.74 -13.35 -15.89
N ALA A 441 -1.05 -13.97 -17.04
CA ALA A 441 -2.30 -13.78 -17.75
C ALA A 441 -3.28 -14.94 -17.50
N HIS A 442 -4.56 -14.60 -17.28
CA HIS A 442 -5.61 -15.60 -17.02
C HIS A 442 -6.11 -16.29 -18.30
N ASN A 443 -6.00 -15.65 -19.47
CA ASN A 443 -6.81 -15.93 -20.65
C ASN A 443 -6.10 -16.62 -21.84
N GLN A 444 -4.85 -17.05 -21.69
CA GLN A 444 -4.08 -17.69 -22.77
C GLN A 444 -3.55 -19.07 -22.32
N ASN A 445 -2.23 -19.25 -22.25
CA ASN A 445 -1.56 -20.49 -21.84
C ASN A 445 -1.16 -20.44 -20.35
N ASP A 446 -0.73 -21.58 -19.80
CA ASP A 446 -0.29 -21.69 -18.40
C ASP A 446 1.12 -21.09 -18.13
N ASP A 447 1.79 -20.60 -19.18
CA ASP A 447 3.07 -19.87 -19.15
C ASP A 447 2.95 -18.39 -19.56
N SER A 448 1.72 -17.90 -19.81
CA SER A 448 1.47 -16.64 -20.49
C SER A 448 1.49 -15.41 -19.59
N SER A 449 2.02 -14.29 -20.09
CA SER A 449 2.06 -13.02 -19.37
C SER A 449 1.24 -11.92 -20.04
N GLY A 450 0.83 -10.95 -19.22
CA GLY A 450 0.20 -9.71 -19.64
C GLY A 450 0.92 -8.52 -19.03
N THR A 451 0.71 -7.34 -19.62
CA THR A 451 1.22 -6.06 -19.11
C THR A 451 0.05 -5.27 -18.53
N PHE A 452 0.20 -4.83 -17.29
CA PHE A 452 -0.88 -4.25 -16.49
C PHE A 452 -0.46 -2.90 -15.91
N THR A 453 -1.39 -1.94 -15.91
CA THR A 453 -1.20 -0.61 -15.34
C THR A 453 -2.33 -0.31 -14.36
N GLY A 454 -1.97 0.24 -13.22
CA GLY A 454 -2.80 0.32 -12.03
C GLY A 454 -2.08 -0.34 -10.85
N THR A 455 -2.20 0.26 -9.69
CA THR A 455 -1.38 -0.10 -8.53
C THR A 455 -1.91 -1.35 -7.79
N SER A 456 -2.90 -2.03 -8.37
CA SER A 456 -3.23 -3.44 -8.13
C SER A 456 -2.01 -4.33 -8.37
N ALA A 457 -1.01 -3.84 -9.12
CA ALA A 457 0.33 -4.41 -9.19
C ALA A 457 1.26 -3.99 -8.03
N ALA A 458 1.12 -2.77 -7.51
CA ALA A 458 1.99 -2.23 -6.47
C ALA A 458 1.70 -2.82 -5.07
N ALA A 459 0.43 -2.93 -4.67
CA ALA A 459 0.08 -3.53 -3.37
C ALA A 459 0.52 -4.98 -3.19
N PRO A 460 0.27 -5.91 -4.13
CA PRO A 460 0.75 -7.28 -3.97
C PRO A 460 2.28 -7.32 -3.96
N ALA A 461 2.97 -6.43 -4.67
CA ALA A 461 4.43 -6.32 -4.58
C ALA A 461 4.88 -5.94 -3.15
N ILE A 462 4.17 -5.02 -2.48
CA ILE A 462 4.44 -4.68 -1.07
C ILE A 462 3.95 -5.75 -0.09
N ALA A 463 2.86 -6.47 -0.36
CA ALA A 463 2.41 -7.60 0.44
C ALA A 463 3.42 -8.76 0.39
N GLY A 464 3.94 -9.04 -0.81
CA GLY A 464 5.08 -9.93 -1.01
C GLY A 464 6.34 -9.43 -0.32
N LEU A 465 6.64 -8.12 -0.38
CA LEU A 465 7.81 -7.55 0.31
C LEU A 465 7.72 -7.69 1.84
N ALA A 466 6.55 -7.49 2.44
CA ALA A 466 6.31 -7.72 3.86
C ALA A 466 6.53 -9.20 4.22
N ALA A 467 5.97 -10.13 3.46
CA ALA A 467 6.17 -11.56 3.65
C ALA A 467 7.65 -11.99 3.46
N TYR A 468 8.35 -11.40 2.49
CA TYR A 468 9.79 -11.57 2.28
C TYR A 468 10.59 -11.14 3.52
N PHE A 469 10.32 -9.95 4.08
CA PHE A 469 11.00 -9.47 5.29
C PHE A 469 10.68 -10.31 6.54
N PHE A 470 9.46 -10.82 6.65
CA PHE A 470 9.11 -11.81 7.68
C PHE A 470 9.83 -13.15 7.46
N GLY A 471 10.23 -13.50 6.24
CA GLY A 471 10.96 -14.74 5.94
C GLY A 471 12.44 -14.75 6.37
N ILE A 472 13.03 -13.57 6.63
CA ILE A 472 14.47 -13.41 6.89
C ILE A 472 14.77 -13.52 8.40
N PRO A 473 15.45 -14.59 8.87
CA PRO A 473 15.64 -14.84 10.30
C PRO A 473 16.35 -13.71 11.06
N GLU A 474 17.29 -13.02 10.41
CA GLU A 474 18.05 -11.91 10.99
C GLU A 474 17.17 -10.71 11.36
N LEU A 475 16.04 -10.54 10.65
CA LEU A 475 15.07 -9.46 10.88
C LEU A 475 13.99 -9.82 11.91
N ASN A 476 13.85 -11.09 12.32
CA ASN A 476 12.76 -11.52 13.22
C ASN A 476 12.72 -10.74 14.54
N GLY A 477 13.87 -10.28 15.03
CA GLY A 477 13.99 -9.41 16.20
C GLY A 477 13.52 -7.97 16.02
N ASN A 478 12.81 -7.66 14.93
CA ASN A 478 12.11 -6.38 14.67
C ASN A 478 10.57 -6.52 14.72
N TRP A 479 10.01 -7.74 14.81
CA TRP A 479 8.57 -7.99 14.66
C TRP A 479 7.92 -8.40 15.99
N HIS A 480 7.50 -7.43 16.81
CA HIS A 480 7.00 -7.70 18.16
C HIS A 480 5.52 -8.09 18.13
N ASP A 481 5.15 -9.14 18.87
CA ASP A 481 3.76 -9.61 18.94
C ASP A 481 2.86 -8.52 19.57
N GLY A 482 1.72 -8.25 18.95
CA GLY A 482 0.82 -7.12 19.25
C GLY A 482 1.10 -5.84 18.45
N THR A 483 2.26 -5.71 17.81
CA THR A 483 2.63 -4.56 16.95
C THR A 483 3.16 -4.94 15.57
N VAL A 484 3.17 -6.22 15.19
CA VAL A 484 3.72 -6.72 13.91
C VAL A 484 3.33 -5.86 12.69
N PRO A 485 2.06 -5.45 12.51
CA PRO A 485 1.66 -4.68 11.34
C PRO A 485 2.16 -3.22 11.37
N ASP A 486 2.34 -2.65 12.57
CA ASP A 486 2.93 -1.33 12.76
C ASP A 486 4.47 -1.37 12.57
N ASP A 487 5.13 -2.40 13.10
CA ASP A 487 6.58 -2.64 12.96
C ASP A 487 7.00 -2.78 11.50
N ILE A 488 6.32 -3.62 10.71
CA ILE A 488 6.66 -3.83 9.30
C ILE A 488 6.35 -2.59 8.44
N LYS A 489 5.29 -1.83 8.79
CA LYS A 489 4.95 -0.53 8.17
C LYS A 489 6.10 0.47 8.39
N ALA A 490 6.50 0.67 9.65
CA ALA A 490 7.59 1.57 10.01
C ALA A 490 8.94 1.13 9.41
N PHE A 491 9.24 -0.18 9.40
CA PHE A 491 10.45 -0.74 8.81
C PHE A 491 10.54 -0.52 7.30
N MET A 492 9.46 -0.73 6.55
CA MET A 492 9.45 -0.49 5.11
C MET A 492 9.54 1.00 4.79
N ILE A 493 8.88 1.88 5.55
CA ILE A 493 9.03 3.34 5.40
C ILE A 493 10.49 3.75 5.68
N THR A 494 11.12 3.23 6.74
CA THR A 494 12.53 3.50 7.10
C THR A 494 13.52 3.02 6.04
N ASN A 495 13.16 1.97 5.28
CA ASN A 495 13.98 1.39 4.22
C ASN A 495 13.39 1.66 2.83
N SER A 496 13.04 2.93 2.60
CA SER A 496 12.52 3.44 1.33
C SER A 496 13.22 4.71 0.88
N GLU A 497 13.41 4.85 -0.43
CA GLU A 497 14.11 5.98 -1.05
C GLU A 497 13.28 6.51 -2.24
N VAL A 498 13.42 7.81 -2.53
CA VAL A 498 12.83 8.42 -3.73
C VAL A 498 13.70 8.03 -4.91
N ARG A 499 13.10 7.38 -5.91
CA ARG A 499 13.85 6.76 -7.02
C ARG A 499 14.40 7.76 -8.03
N ASN A 500 13.64 8.81 -8.33
CA ASN A 500 13.95 9.78 -9.36
C ASN A 500 14.05 11.18 -8.75
N ASP A 501 15.05 11.98 -9.17
CA ASP A 501 15.19 13.38 -8.71
C ASP A 501 14.19 14.34 -9.39
N ASN A 502 13.59 13.93 -10.50
CA ASN A 502 12.34 14.51 -11.02
C ASN A 502 11.23 13.45 -11.00
N PRO A 503 10.59 13.18 -9.84
CA PRO A 503 9.66 12.06 -9.66
C PRO A 503 8.25 12.32 -10.22
N PHE A 504 8.07 13.31 -11.10
CA PHE A 504 6.80 13.64 -11.75
C PHE A 504 6.98 13.78 -13.26
N HIS A 505 5.91 13.63 -14.03
CA HIS A 505 5.84 14.01 -15.44
C HIS A 505 5.37 15.46 -15.60
N ASP A 506 5.73 16.08 -16.72
CA ASP A 506 5.37 17.47 -16.99
C ASP A 506 3.86 17.59 -17.22
N GLY A 507 3.18 18.34 -16.33
CA GLY A 507 1.72 18.44 -16.32
C GLY A 507 1.02 17.48 -15.36
N ASP A 508 1.74 16.72 -14.53
CA ASP A 508 1.16 15.96 -13.42
C ASP A 508 0.54 16.90 -12.38
N ASP A 509 -0.74 17.22 -12.55
CA ASP A 509 -1.56 17.94 -11.58
C ASP A 509 -3.04 17.54 -11.71
N PHE A 510 -3.59 16.94 -10.65
CA PHE A 510 -5.02 16.72 -10.49
C PHE A 510 -5.48 17.48 -9.23
N PRO A 511 -6.27 18.56 -9.36
CA PRO A 511 -6.74 19.34 -8.21
C PRO A 511 -7.63 18.60 -7.20
N VAL A 512 -8.04 17.36 -7.53
CA VAL A 512 -8.84 16.50 -6.65
C VAL A 512 -7.92 15.66 -5.78
N SER A 513 -7.13 14.75 -6.38
CA SER A 513 -5.97 14.13 -5.72
C SER A 513 -4.67 14.90 -6.04
N PRO A 514 -4.24 15.86 -5.22
CA PRO A 514 -2.98 16.56 -5.46
C PRO A 514 -1.82 15.55 -5.44
N LYS A 515 -0.79 15.78 -6.26
CA LYS A 515 0.42 14.95 -6.21
C LYS A 515 1.09 15.00 -4.82
N PRO A 516 1.76 13.92 -4.37
CA PRO A 516 2.46 13.90 -3.09
C PRO A 516 3.61 14.91 -3.08
N ASP A 517 4.13 15.21 -1.89
CA ASP A 517 5.44 15.84 -1.78
C ASP A 517 6.52 14.90 -2.39
N PRO A 518 7.46 15.38 -3.23
CA PRO A 518 8.45 14.53 -3.88
C PRO A 518 9.33 13.72 -2.90
N ALA A 519 9.62 14.23 -1.70
CA ALA A 519 10.38 13.49 -0.69
C ALA A 519 9.55 12.37 -0.04
N SER A 520 8.22 12.43 -0.13
CA SER A 520 7.28 11.41 0.35
C SER A 520 6.97 10.29 -0.65
N LEU A 521 7.43 10.39 -1.90
CA LEU A 521 7.32 9.34 -2.92
C LEU A 521 8.31 8.20 -2.62
N LYS A 522 7.97 7.39 -1.61
CA LYS A 522 8.81 6.38 -0.98
C LYS A 522 8.68 5.00 -1.60
N VAL A 523 9.65 4.56 -2.40
CA VAL A 523 9.72 3.16 -2.86
C VAL A 523 10.64 2.35 -1.94
N PRO A 524 10.15 1.29 -1.27
CA PRO A 524 10.97 0.45 -0.40
C PRO A 524 11.90 -0.47 -1.19
N TYR A 525 12.96 -0.94 -0.53
CA TYR A 525 13.91 -1.89 -1.13
C TYR A 525 14.17 -3.09 -0.24
N ASN A 526 14.30 -4.27 -0.85
CA ASN A 526 14.41 -5.60 -0.21
C ASN A 526 15.73 -5.85 0.55
N LEU A 527 16.52 -4.80 0.78
CA LEU A 527 17.81 -4.75 1.47
C LEU A 527 18.95 -5.58 0.86
N ALA A 528 18.70 -6.42 -0.16
CA ALA A 528 19.66 -7.39 -0.67
C ALA A 528 20.97 -6.75 -1.15
N LEU A 529 20.89 -5.65 -1.89
CA LEU A 529 22.07 -4.94 -2.41
C LEU A 529 22.80 -4.08 -1.36
N ASN A 530 22.25 -3.86 -0.16
CA ASN A 530 22.82 -2.92 0.82
C ASN A 530 24.26 -3.27 1.21
N GLN A 531 24.53 -4.54 1.50
CA GLN A 531 25.87 -5.00 1.92
C GLN A 531 26.90 -4.94 0.80
N LEU A 532 26.48 -5.06 -0.45
CA LEU A 532 27.39 -5.08 -1.59
C LEU A 532 27.99 -3.70 -1.87
N CYS A 533 27.33 -2.61 -1.46
CA CYS A 533 27.85 -1.26 -1.63
C CYS A 533 29.00 -0.94 -0.66
N ASP A 534 28.91 -1.38 0.60
CA ASP A 534 29.86 -1.01 1.67
C ASP A 534 31.12 -1.91 1.72
N LEU A 535 31.21 -2.94 0.87
CA LEU A 535 32.31 -3.92 0.85
C LEU A 535 33.38 -3.64 -0.23
N GLN A 536 34.63 -4.00 0.06
CA GLN A 536 35.71 -3.91 -0.93
C GLN A 536 35.55 -4.90 -2.09
N ALA A 537 35.93 -4.50 -3.31
CA ALA A 537 35.71 -5.23 -4.56
C ALA A 537 36.40 -6.62 -4.67
N ALA A 538 37.32 -6.97 -3.77
CA ALA A 538 37.82 -8.33 -3.65
C ALA A 538 36.75 -9.26 -3.05
N THR A 539 36.12 -8.84 -1.94
CA THR A 539 35.10 -9.59 -1.20
C THR A 539 33.82 -9.81 -2.00
N LYS A 540 33.40 -8.80 -2.80
CA LYS A 540 32.17 -8.87 -3.63
C LYS A 540 32.12 -10.11 -4.53
N ARG A 541 33.27 -10.62 -4.99
CA ARG A 541 33.39 -11.79 -5.88
C ARG A 541 33.20 -13.16 -5.20
N SER A 542 33.06 -13.20 -3.88
CA SER A 542 32.89 -14.46 -3.11
C SER A 542 31.45 -14.73 -2.65
N ILE A 543 30.50 -13.81 -2.90
CA ILE A 543 29.18 -13.76 -2.24
C ILE A 543 28.09 -14.47 -3.06
N PHE A 544 28.18 -14.42 -4.40
CA PHE A 544 27.22 -15.07 -5.30
C PHE A 544 27.46 -16.59 -5.38
N SER A 545 26.92 -17.32 -4.41
CA SER A 545 27.17 -18.77 -4.28
C SER A 545 26.49 -19.63 -5.35
N LYS A 546 25.33 -19.22 -5.87
CA LYS A 546 24.59 -19.88 -6.95
C LYS A 546 23.81 -18.87 -7.79
N ARG A 547 23.66 -19.17 -9.09
CA ARG A 547 22.61 -18.59 -9.93
C ARG A 547 21.30 -19.30 -9.60
N ALA A 548 20.19 -18.58 -9.49
CA ALA A 548 18.88 -19.23 -9.47
C ALA A 548 18.64 -19.97 -10.80
N LEU A 549 17.73 -20.94 -10.83
CA LEU A 549 17.32 -21.55 -12.10
C LEU A 549 16.64 -20.48 -12.98
N ASP A 550 16.95 -20.51 -14.26
CA ASP A 550 16.35 -19.68 -15.29
C ASP A 550 14.87 -20.08 -15.43
N PRO A 551 13.90 -19.24 -15.00
CA PRO A 551 12.50 -19.66 -14.88
C PRO A 551 11.85 -19.92 -16.25
N PHE A 552 12.47 -19.44 -17.34
CA PHE A 552 11.99 -19.63 -18.71
C PHE A 552 12.64 -20.82 -19.43
N LYS A 553 13.36 -21.72 -18.72
CA LYS A 553 14.04 -22.87 -19.35
C LYS A 553 13.82 -24.20 -18.61
N SER A 554 12.96 -25.03 -19.21
CA SER A 554 13.06 -26.47 -19.06
C SER A 554 14.41 -26.97 -19.62
N VAL A 555 15.03 -27.91 -18.91
CA VAL A 555 16.38 -28.44 -19.18
C VAL A 555 16.33 -29.34 -20.43
N PRO A 556 17.14 -29.10 -21.50
CA PRO A 556 18.60 -29.25 -21.41
C PRO A 556 19.48 -28.32 -22.29
N GLY A 557 20.50 -27.70 -21.69
CA GLY A 557 21.56 -26.98 -22.42
C GLY A 557 22.48 -26.19 -21.48
N ARG A 558 23.50 -26.83 -20.91
CA ARG A 558 24.35 -26.20 -19.87
C ARG A 558 25.38 -25.22 -20.46
N PRO A 559 25.62 -24.06 -19.83
CA PRO A 559 26.94 -23.43 -19.83
C PRO A 559 27.98 -24.38 -19.22
N ILE A 560 29.16 -24.48 -19.84
CA ILE A 560 30.22 -25.39 -19.36
C ILE A 560 30.93 -24.75 -18.16
N VAL A 561 30.97 -25.48 -17.04
CA VAL A 561 31.84 -25.16 -15.89
C VAL A 561 33.11 -26.01 -16.01
N GLU A 562 34.19 -25.40 -16.49
CA GLU A 562 35.53 -25.99 -16.36
C GLU A 562 36.18 -25.49 -15.06
N ASN A 563 36.73 -26.42 -14.28
CA ASN A 563 37.52 -26.16 -13.06
C ASN A 563 36.91 -25.16 -12.06
N GLY A 564 35.57 -25.10 -11.98
CA GLY A 564 34.85 -24.26 -11.02
C GLY A 564 34.71 -22.78 -11.37
N ALA A 565 35.11 -22.35 -12.56
CA ALA A 565 35.03 -20.95 -12.99
C ALA A 565 33.86 -20.69 -13.96
N VAL A 566 33.15 -19.58 -13.79
CA VAL A 566 32.21 -19.05 -14.78
C VAL A 566 33.00 -18.28 -15.84
N THR A 567 32.87 -18.70 -17.11
CA THR A 567 33.68 -18.19 -18.23
C THR A 567 33.10 -16.94 -18.92
N ASN A 568 31.82 -16.61 -18.69
CA ASN A 568 31.25 -15.36 -19.20
C ASN A 568 31.82 -14.15 -18.45
N ASN A 569 32.42 -13.21 -19.19
CA ASN A 569 33.06 -12.02 -18.62
C ASN A 569 32.08 -10.88 -18.32
N ASP A 570 30.91 -10.82 -18.97
CA ASP A 570 29.97 -9.70 -18.79
C ASP A 570 29.41 -9.66 -17.36
N ALA A 571 29.29 -10.83 -16.74
CA ALA A 571 28.90 -11.01 -15.34
C ALA A 571 30.00 -10.61 -14.30
N LYS A 572 31.10 -9.98 -14.74
CA LYS A 572 32.17 -9.47 -13.85
C LYS A 572 32.10 -7.95 -13.64
N ASN A 573 31.20 -7.26 -14.35
CA ASN A 573 30.99 -5.83 -14.23
C ASN A 573 30.06 -5.49 -13.04
N GLU A 574 30.15 -4.27 -12.52
CA GLU A 574 29.77 -3.98 -11.13
C GLU A 574 28.25 -3.76 -10.94
N VAL A 575 27.62 -4.65 -10.17
CA VAL A 575 26.18 -4.59 -9.80
C VAL A 575 25.85 -3.44 -8.82
N CYS A 576 26.85 -2.78 -8.24
CA CYS A 576 26.65 -1.61 -7.37
C CYS A 576 26.58 -0.30 -8.15
N ASP A 577 27.41 -0.15 -9.19
CA ASP A 577 27.57 1.09 -9.96
C ASP A 577 27.08 0.89 -11.40
N VAL A 578 25.77 0.70 -11.53
CA VAL A 578 25.11 1.05 -12.79
C VAL A 578 25.16 2.58 -12.90
N HIS A 579 26.22 3.07 -13.56
CA HIS A 579 26.65 4.47 -13.76
C HIS A 579 27.70 5.06 -12.80
N ASN A 580 28.95 4.68 -13.06
CA ASN A 580 30.11 5.56 -12.85
C ASN A 580 31.00 5.66 -14.12
N SER A 581 30.37 5.71 -15.30
CA SER A 581 31.03 5.77 -16.61
C SER A 581 30.57 6.98 -17.44
N GLY A 582 30.78 8.19 -16.91
CA GLY A 582 30.29 9.43 -17.52
C GLY A 582 31.13 10.69 -17.22
N GLY A 583 32.30 10.80 -17.86
CA GLY A 583 32.99 12.09 -18.03
C GLY A 583 34.26 12.33 -17.21
N VAL A 584 35.40 11.83 -17.69
CA VAL A 584 36.70 12.46 -17.40
C VAL A 584 36.84 13.68 -18.34
N PRO A 585 37.07 14.91 -17.83
CA PRO A 585 37.32 16.07 -18.69
C PRO A 585 38.58 15.86 -19.56
N PRO A 586 38.61 16.33 -20.82
CA PRO A 586 39.74 16.11 -21.71
C PRO A 586 41.02 16.74 -21.15
N THR A 587 42.05 15.92 -20.93
CA THR A 587 43.33 16.35 -20.36
C THR A 587 44.02 17.35 -21.31
N PRO A 588 44.37 18.57 -20.87
CA PRO A 588 45.12 19.51 -21.70
C PRO A 588 46.55 19.00 -21.95
N THR A 589 47.05 19.20 -23.17
CA THR A 589 48.34 18.68 -23.62
C THR A 589 49.52 19.27 -22.86
N SER A 590 50.54 18.44 -22.59
CA SER A 590 51.79 18.85 -21.93
C SER A 590 52.55 19.94 -22.70
N THR A 591 52.95 21.00 -21.98
CA THR A 591 54.07 21.88 -22.37
C THR A 591 54.81 22.43 -21.15
N GLN A 592 56.07 22.03 -21.01
CA GLN A 592 57.20 22.66 -20.28
C GLN A 592 57.04 23.08 -18.79
N ALA A 593 58.02 22.67 -17.98
CA ALA A 593 58.17 23.08 -16.59
C ALA A 593 59.19 24.23 -16.42
N PRO A 594 58.95 25.19 -15.51
CA PRO A 594 59.96 26.12 -14.99
C PRO A 594 60.76 25.53 -13.80
N PRO A 595 61.91 26.10 -13.41
CA PRO A 595 62.83 25.53 -12.41
C PRO A 595 62.58 25.96 -10.95
N ASP A 596 63.32 25.30 -10.03
CA ASP A 596 63.30 25.49 -8.56
C ASP A 596 63.60 26.91 -8.04
N PRO A 597 63.00 27.31 -6.90
CA PRO A 597 63.53 28.31 -5.99
C PRO A 597 64.36 27.70 -4.83
N THR A 598 65.45 28.36 -4.45
CA THR A 598 66.36 28.01 -3.33
C THR A 598 65.73 28.27 -1.94
N PRO A 599 66.25 27.65 -0.85
CA PRO A 599 65.56 27.59 0.45
C PRO A 599 65.86 28.76 1.41
N THR A 600 64.92 29.01 2.32
CA THR A 600 64.98 29.96 3.46
C THR A 600 64.23 29.36 4.68
N PRO A 601 64.39 29.88 5.92
CA PRO A 601 64.55 28.99 7.09
C PRO A 601 63.27 28.68 7.90
N GLU A 602 63.40 27.74 8.84
CA GLU A 602 62.38 27.39 9.84
C GLU A 602 61.94 28.59 10.70
N PRO A 603 60.62 28.81 10.88
CA PRO A 603 60.08 29.62 11.96
C PRO A 603 59.76 28.76 13.22
N THR A 604 59.98 29.35 14.39
CA THR A 604 59.79 28.71 15.71
C THR A 604 58.33 28.33 15.99
N GLN A 605 58.11 27.28 16.81
CA GLN A 605 56.77 26.87 17.25
C GLN A 605 56.00 28.00 17.96
N ALA A 606 54.77 28.24 17.51
CA ALA A 606 53.76 28.95 18.29
C ALA A 606 53.07 27.97 19.27
N PRO A 607 52.56 28.46 20.43
CA PRO A 607 51.79 27.61 21.34
C PRO A 607 50.48 27.12 20.69
N PRO A 608 49.94 25.97 21.13
CA PRO A 608 48.68 25.46 20.60
C PRO A 608 47.51 26.42 20.88
N PRO A 609 46.46 26.43 20.03
CA PRO A 609 45.26 27.19 20.31
C PRO A 609 44.59 26.71 21.62
N PRO A 610 43.79 27.57 22.29
CA PRO A 610 42.98 27.14 23.42
C PRO A 610 42.02 26.01 22.99
N PRO A 611 41.62 25.11 23.90
CA PRO A 611 40.64 24.08 23.59
C PRO A 611 39.33 24.71 23.11
N PRO A 612 38.57 24.03 22.21
CA PRO A 612 37.24 24.48 21.85
C PRO A 612 36.35 24.55 23.11
N PRO A 613 35.34 25.44 23.13
CA PRO A 613 34.36 25.45 24.21
C PRO A 613 33.67 24.08 24.31
N PRO A 614 33.21 23.68 25.51
CA PRO A 614 32.44 22.45 25.66
C PRO A 614 31.19 22.48 24.76
N PRO A 615 30.74 21.33 24.23
CA PRO A 615 29.50 21.27 23.48
C PRO A 615 28.32 21.65 24.40
N HIS A 616 27.30 22.31 23.83
CA HIS A 616 26.07 22.61 24.57
C HIS A 616 25.41 21.28 25.03
N THR A 617 25.47 21.00 26.33
CA THR A 617 24.81 19.84 26.94
C THR A 617 23.65 20.30 27.78
N ALA A 618 22.53 19.58 27.73
CA ALA A 618 21.37 19.81 28.58
C ALA A 618 20.78 18.46 29.02
N SER A 619 20.57 18.28 30.32
CA SER A 619 19.88 17.11 30.87
C SER A 619 18.92 17.51 31.97
N CYS A 620 17.86 16.72 32.13
CA CYS A 620 16.79 16.94 33.08
C CYS A 620 16.50 15.65 33.84
N LYS A 621 16.11 15.77 35.11
CA LYS A 621 15.78 14.65 35.97
C LYS A 621 14.69 15.00 36.98
N VAL A 622 13.79 14.06 37.21
CA VAL A 622 12.87 14.05 38.36
C VAL A 622 13.64 13.52 39.57
N LEU A 623 13.66 14.26 40.67
CA LEU A 623 14.22 13.81 41.95
C LEU A 623 13.16 13.14 42.82
N GLU A 624 11.96 13.72 42.86
CA GLU A 624 10.80 13.21 43.60
C GLU A 624 9.52 13.56 42.82
N GLN A 625 8.55 12.64 42.75
CA GLN A 625 7.30 12.85 42.01
C GLN A 625 6.10 12.73 42.97
N GLY A 626 5.49 13.86 43.32
CA GLY A 626 4.34 13.93 44.23
C GLY A 626 3.01 14.12 43.49
N LEU A 627 1.90 13.94 44.22
CA LEU A 627 0.55 14.25 43.73
C LEU A 627 0.33 15.76 43.67
N GLY A 628 0.80 16.40 42.60
CA GLY A 628 0.59 17.82 42.28
C GLY A 628 1.87 18.57 41.91
N ALA A 629 3.01 18.21 42.50
CA ALA A 629 4.30 18.82 42.23
C ALA A 629 5.42 17.78 42.16
N GLY A 630 6.35 17.97 41.23
CA GLY A 630 7.62 17.25 41.16
C GLY A 630 8.78 18.12 41.66
N LYS A 631 9.81 17.48 42.22
CA LYS A 631 11.12 18.11 42.43
C LYS A 631 12.02 17.77 41.26
N TRP A 632 12.72 18.76 40.73
CA TRP A 632 13.48 18.68 39.48
C TRP A 632 14.95 19.02 39.69
N GLU A 633 15.79 18.45 38.82
CA GLU A 633 17.22 18.70 38.69
C GLU A 633 17.52 18.91 37.21
N VAL A 634 18.18 20.02 36.86
CA VAL A 634 18.56 20.35 35.48
C VAL A 634 20.04 20.72 35.47
N ASP A 635 20.79 19.99 34.65
CA ASP A 635 22.21 20.23 34.40
C ASP A 635 22.41 20.82 33.00
N GLY A 636 23.37 21.73 32.86
CA GLY A 636 23.72 22.29 31.56
C GLY A 636 25.14 22.83 31.46
N SER A 637 25.58 23.04 30.22
CA SER A 637 26.87 23.67 29.88
C SER A 637 26.72 24.50 28.60
N GLY A 638 27.32 25.69 28.55
CA GLY A 638 27.23 26.62 27.41
C GLY A 638 25.90 27.37 27.22
N TRP A 639 24.93 27.23 28.13
CA TRP A 639 23.64 27.97 28.11
C TRP A 639 23.18 28.28 29.54
N GLY A 640 22.15 29.14 29.70
CA GLY A 640 21.43 29.37 30.97
C GLY A 640 22.23 29.98 32.13
N ASP A 641 22.10 31.28 32.36
CA ASP A 641 22.55 31.88 33.63
C ASP A 641 21.50 31.72 34.76
N GLU A 642 21.90 31.93 36.03
CA GLU A 642 21.00 31.79 37.18
C GLU A 642 19.74 32.67 37.03
N ALA A 643 19.87 33.89 36.53
CA ALA A 643 18.74 34.80 36.40
C ALA A 643 17.71 34.30 35.38
N SER A 644 18.18 33.77 34.25
CA SER A 644 17.36 33.21 33.17
C SER A 644 16.69 31.90 33.60
N LEU A 645 17.43 31.02 34.27
CA LEU A 645 16.90 29.76 34.80
C LEU A 645 15.91 30.00 35.94
N ARG A 646 16.19 30.93 36.85
CA ARG A 646 15.26 31.35 37.91
C ARG A 646 14.03 32.08 37.33
N ALA A 647 14.12 32.73 36.17
CA ALA A 647 12.95 33.28 35.48
C ALA A 647 12.07 32.20 34.80
N ALA A 648 12.66 31.10 34.32
CA ALA A 648 11.93 30.03 33.63
C ALA A 648 11.36 28.95 34.57
N PHE A 649 12.08 28.65 35.65
CA PHE A 649 11.81 27.54 36.57
C PHE A 649 11.63 27.97 38.03
N GLY A 650 11.93 29.22 38.39
CA GLY A 650 12.11 29.63 39.77
C GLY A 650 10.82 29.69 40.59
N ASP A 651 10.85 28.95 41.69
CA ASP A 651 9.96 29.05 42.84
C ASP A 651 10.78 29.45 44.10
N ASP A 652 10.15 29.44 45.28
CA ASP A 652 10.83 29.70 46.56
C ASP A 652 11.87 28.62 46.94
N THR A 653 11.86 27.45 46.28
CA THR A 653 12.85 26.37 46.49
C THR A 653 14.01 26.39 45.47
N PHE A 654 13.97 27.23 44.44
CA PHE A 654 14.98 27.24 43.38
C PHE A 654 16.38 27.58 43.92
N THR A 655 17.30 26.64 43.68
CA THR A 655 18.73 26.72 43.96
C THR A 655 19.53 26.54 42.68
N PHE A 656 20.64 27.26 42.56
CA PHE A 656 21.57 27.17 41.43
C PHE A 656 22.99 26.96 41.98
N SER A 657 23.80 26.18 41.28
CA SER A 657 25.16 25.85 41.66
C SER A 657 26.04 25.61 40.42
N GLY A 658 27.33 25.91 40.52
CA GLY A 658 28.22 25.94 39.37
C GLY A 658 28.14 27.26 38.60
N GLY A 659 28.28 27.19 37.28
CA GLY A 659 28.20 28.35 36.38
C GLY A 659 28.27 27.91 34.92
N ASP A 660 29.40 27.30 34.53
CA ASP A 660 29.50 26.48 33.32
C ASP A 660 30.52 25.34 33.57
N PRO A 661 30.07 24.08 33.71
CA PRO A 661 28.67 23.64 33.77
C PRO A 661 27.95 24.16 35.02
N PHE A 662 26.62 24.08 35.00
CA PHE A 662 25.74 24.38 36.13
C PHE A 662 24.80 23.20 36.46
N THR A 663 24.31 23.19 37.69
CA THR A 663 23.18 22.37 38.17
C THR A 663 22.21 23.27 38.91
N CYS A 664 20.93 23.24 38.55
CA CYS A 664 19.86 23.87 39.33
C CYS A 664 18.81 22.86 39.78
N THR A 665 18.22 23.07 40.97
CA THR A 665 17.12 22.25 41.50
C THR A 665 16.01 23.13 42.03
N PHE A 666 14.76 22.73 41.79
CA PHE A 666 13.54 23.49 42.06
C PHE A 666 12.33 22.56 42.18
N VAL A 667 11.19 23.06 42.66
CA VAL A 667 9.91 22.33 42.68
C VAL A 667 8.97 22.95 41.64
N SER A 668 8.20 22.11 40.93
CA SER A 668 7.26 22.58 39.91
C SER A 668 6.05 21.67 39.73
N GLU A 669 4.89 22.29 39.57
CA GLU A 669 3.63 21.64 39.18
C GLU A 669 3.51 21.43 37.65
N LYS A 670 4.49 21.93 36.87
CA LYS A 670 4.60 21.74 35.42
C LYS A 670 4.76 20.25 35.07
N SER A 671 4.23 19.82 33.93
CA SER A 671 4.38 18.44 33.47
C SER A 671 5.80 18.15 32.98
N VAL A 672 6.15 16.86 32.85
CA VAL A 672 7.44 16.42 32.28
C VAL A 672 7.68 17.07 30.91
N GLY A 673 6.68 17.07 30.02
CA GLY A 673 6.78 17.67 28.70
C GLY A 673 6.98 19.19 28.72
N ASP A 674 6.42 19.90 29.71
CA ASP A 674 6.61 21.35 29.87
C ASP A 674 8.02 21.69 30.36
N ILE A 675 8.55 20.92 31.32
CA ILE A 675 9.93 21.09 31.80
C ILE A 675 10.91 20.75 30.69
N GLU A 676 10.76 19.61 30.01
CA GLU A 676 11.59 19.28 28.84
C GLU A 676 11.51 20.37 27.77
N LYS A 677 10.31 20.87 27.43
CA LYS A 677 10.16 21.93 26.43
C LYS A 677 10.92 23.19 26.86
N ALA A 678 10.80 23.62 28.12
CA ALA A 678 11.53 24.78 28.63
C ALA A 678 13.06 24.56 28.59
N VAL A 679 13.56 23.36 28.88
CA VAL A 679 14.99 23.03 28.76
C VAL A 679 15.42 23.02 27.28
N ARG A 680 14.63 22.46 26.36
CA ARG A 680 14.89 22.51 24.90
C ARG A 680 14.91 23.94 24.37
N ASP A 681 13.93 24.76 24.75
CA ASP A 681 13.80 26.18 24.37
C ASP A 681 15.00 27.03 24.86
N LEU A 682 15.52 26.76 26.07
CA LEU A 682 16.64 27.52 26.68
C LEU A 682 18.03 27.04 26.25
N SER A 683 18.18 25.76 25.92
CA SER A 683 19.47 25.14 25.57
C SER A 683 19.76 25.08 24.07
N GLY A 684 18.71 25.10 23.24
CA GLY A 684 18.80 24.81 21.80
C GLY A 684 19.06 23.34 21.47
N VAL A 685 19.12 22.44 22.46
CA VAL A 685 19.29 21.00 22.26
C VAL A 685 17.92 20.38 21.95
N SER A 686 17.80 19.70 20.79
CA SER A 686 16.53 19.07 20.38
C SER A 686 16.17 17.84 21.21
N ASP A 687 17.18 17.04 21.56
CA ASP A 687 17.01 15.66 22.07
C ASP A 687 17.14 15.62 23.61
N VAL A 688 16.46 16.52 24.32
CA VAL A 688 16.37 16.48 25.80
C VAL A 688 15.13 15.71 26.22
N THR A 689 15.32 14.66 27.02
CA THR A 689 14.24 13.94 27.73
C THR A 689 14.52 13.93 29.23
N CYS A 690 13.53 14.20 30.07
CA CYS A 690 13.70 14.18 31.52
C CYS A 690 13.72 12.74 32.04
N SER A 691 14.82 12.35 32.70
CA SER A 691 14.95 11.04 33.35
C SER A 691 14.13 10.94 34.66
N SER A 692 13.64 9.74 34.97
CA SER A 692 12.94 9.38 36.21
C SER A 692 13.86 8.68 37.21
#